data_AF-A0A523CCG2-F1
#
_entry.id   AF-A0A523CCG2-F1
#
_cell.length_a   1.000
_cell.length_b   1.000
_cell.length_c   1.000
_cell.angle_alpha   90.00
_cell.angle_beta   90.00
_cell.angle_gamma   90.00
#
_symmetry.space_group_name_H-M   'P 1'
#
loop_
_entity.id
_entity.type
_entity.pdbx_description
1 polymer ?
#
loop_
_entity_poly.entity_id
_entity_poly.type
_entity_poly.pdbx_seq_one_letter_code
_entity_poly.pdbx_strand_id
1 'polypeptide(L)'
;MRGPFCRGIGASASEDTGDGAWCERVSGDDDGAGSLGRCRCAPSDLRGDVRAALDSLGAELRWYSAAVNKCGRSDGEHPGQSSIRSGDDRRGAGGGRSHTTGGSYTNERKQTGQTHEPVAVTCRTPPPCVAPRHRVHTHSVRSRMRDTDARRSHLARRVQRGTLGRPRPHPIAEEYVMRRALNATIAALVTTVLLLGAVAPTAARPEVQVPTRSRATGVIVRWTDGSSAPVKAALARRGLRVQRTMYGDRGVVVSVPDGTDVEVLRASLATVPGVRVAAEDSQVIRPLWTPDDPRYAAQWAYSRIQGEAAWDIERGESFVTVGVIDTGADLLHPELTPALDLARDYDFVSNDNEANDLNGHGTHVSGIIAAASNNATGVAGTAPGVKIVPIKVIGRSTGSNADFIDGLYYAADLGVDVVNISLGATAAEIGASGRALMQEAVDYAHARGVVIVSAAGNEGRNDIYYPAACDHVICVGATDAADVLATYSNYGSQMDIAAPGGVAGTNGILSTYAYAGAHTYTYLFGTSMAAPFVTGAVALMRSHAPGATAAEIESALLSSAKDLGEPGWDLRYGNGLLQLRDALETIVPPPAPSVTRVQGVDRYATAIAQSNAGFASGTVTTTVVASGEGFPDALTGASLAGAYGSPLLLTRRTSLPVGFLAELVRLGATKVVLVGGTAAIDPAIVRQLSATGLEVQRIAGRDRYDTAAAVASELAVVTGQTTIPRAFLARGDLYADALAVSPIAAGNGVPVLLTRPSTLPSATSIALASLDTTEVVVTGSTAAIATSVASAVDAMPGVSIVRWAGGDRYETAAQVARESIAHGWATSDYFGVATGNNFPDALGGGALAARYGGVVLLTKPTSLSPAARSVISDLGYDTVPVAIYGSTGVVSSSVEGELRRIRY
;
A
#
# COMPACT_ATOMS: atom_id res chain seq x y z
N MET A 1 49.77 12.31 10.40
CA MET A 1 50.83 11.29 10.21
C MET A 1 50.71 10.28 11.39
N ARG A 2 51.77 9.56 11.84
CA ARG A 2 51.79 8.47 12.88
C ARG A 2 50.74 8.51 13.98
N GLY A 3 50.26 7.35 14.43
CA GLY A 3 49.84 7.14 15.81
C GLY A 3 51.00 6.67 16.73
N PRO A 4 50.87 6.82 18.05
CA PRO A 4 51.53 5.99 19.07
C PRO A 4 50.49 5.35 20.04
N PHE A 5 50.73 4.24 20.74
CA PHE A 5 51.75 3.18 20.60
C PHE A 5 51.22 1.89 21.30
N CYS A 6 51.85 0.73 21.05
CA CYS A 6 51.38 -0.58 21.56
C CYS A 6 51.99 -1.00 22.91
N ARG A 7 51.31 -1.91 23.63
CA ARG A 7 51.79 -3.14 24.35
C ARG A 7 50.79 -3.54 25.45
N GLY A 8 50.52 -4.81 25.76
CA GLY A 8 50.89 -6.13 25.18
C GLY A 8 49.86 -7.16 25.71
N ILE A 9 50.11 -8.39 26.18
CA ILE A 9 51.21 -9.38 26.27
C ILE A 9 50.46 -10.73 26.52
N GLY A 10 50.83 -11.94 26.08
CA GLY A 10 51.93 -12.48 25.24
C GLY A 10 51.99 -14.02 25.38
N ALA A 11 53.04 -14.67 24.84
CA ALA A 11 53.38 -16.12 24.98
C ALA A 11 52.43 -17.15 24.30
N SER A 12 52.80 -18.41 23.96
CA SER A 12 54.09 -19.06 23.56
C SER A 12 53.85 -20.57 23.26
N ALA A 13 54.65 -21.34 22.50
CA ALA A 13 55.52 -21.12 21.33
C ALA A 13 56.11 -22.48 20.86
N SER A 14 56.06 -22.81 19.56
CA SER A 14 56.77 -23.93 18.87
C SER A 14 56.61 -23.72 17.35
N GLU A 15 57.66 -23.53 16.54
CA GLU A 15 58.64 -24.54 16.04
C GLU A 15 57.99 -25.61 15.14
N ASP A 16 58.40 -25.86 13.88
CA ASP A 16 59.25 -25.12 12.91
C ASP A 16 58.99 -25.74 11.48
N THR A 17 59.58 -25.43 10.30
CA THR A 17 60.79 -24.72 9.81
C THR A 17 60.41 -23.77 8.62
N GLY A 18 61.21 -23.38 7.60
CA GLY A 18 62.53 -23.82 7.10
C GLY A 18 63.04 -23.11 5.82
N ASP A 19 63.77 -23.84 4.96
CA ASP A 19 64.73 -23.30 3.97
C ASP A 19 64.16 -22.83 2.60
N GLY A 20 64.86 -21.89 1.93
CA GLY A 20 64.45 -21.33 0.62
C GLY A 20 65.38 -20.29 -0.05
N ALA A 21 66.69 -20.50 0.00
CA ALA A 21 67.81 -19.66 -0.48
C ALA A 21 67.73 -18.82 -1.80
N TRP A 22 68.18 -17.54 -1.72
CA TRP A 22 68.96 -16.70 -2.69
C TRP A 22 68.37 -16.37 -4.12
N CYS A 23 68.41 -15.14 -4.68
CA CYS A 23 69.51 -14.18 -5.06
C CYS A 23 70.32 -14.63 -6.31
N GLU A 24 70.72 -13.84 -7.33
CA GLU A 24 70.82 -12.38 -7.65
C GLU A 24 70.28 -12.05 -9.09
N ARG A 25 70.18 -10.83 -9.67
CA ARG A 25 71.01 -9.58 -9.71
C ARG A 25 72.38 -9.79 -10.43
N VAL A 26 73.08 -8.83 -11.06
CA VAL A 26 72.94 -7.38 -11.42
C VAL A 26 73.46 -7.24 -12.88
N SER A 27 73.39 -6.13 -13.64
CA SER A 27 72.86 -4.75 -13.50
C SER A 27 72.29 -4.29 -14.88
N GLY A 28 72.22 -3.03 -15.35
CA GLY A 28 72.77 -1.73 -14.89
C GLY A 28 72.86 -0.67 -15.99
N ASP A 29 73.41 0.54 -15.81
CA ASP A 29 73.71 1.37 -14.61
C ASP A 29 73.98 2.81 -15.14
N ASP A 30 73.78 3.93 -14.43
CA ASP A 30 73.03 4.15 -13.18
C ASP A 30 71.52 4.41 -13.48
N ASP A 31 70.86 5.58 -13.44
CA ASP A 31 71.13 6.97 -13.02
C ASP A 31 69.94 7.45 -12.14
N GLY A 32 70.10 8.34 -11.15
CA GLY A 32 71.33 8.98 -10.65
C GLY A 32 71.03 10.31 -9.93
N ALA A 33 70.76 11.40 -10.67
CA ALA A 33 70.49 12.70 -10.04
C ALA A 33 69.07 12.79 -9.43
N GLY A 34 68.86 12.98 -8.12
CA GLY A 34 69.81 12.94 -7.01
C GLY A 34 69.30 13.64 -5.74
N SER A 35 69.36 12.96 -4.57
CA SER A 35 69.03 13.47 -3.21
C SER A 35 67.52 13.71 -2.91
N LEU A 36 67.00 13.58 -1.67
CA LEU A 36 67.56 13.05 -0.41
C LEU A 36 66.42 12.67 0.59
N GLY A 37 66.68 11.69 1.48
CA GLY A 37 66.13 11.68 2.85
C GLY A 37 64.83 10.89 3.14
N ARG A 38 64.91 9.97 4.12
CA ARG A 38 63.74 9.43 4.86
C ARG A 38 63.66 10.09 6.24
N CYS A 39 62.46 10.42 6.71
CA CYS A 39 62.09 10.21 8.11
C CYS A 39 60.56 10.12 8.29
N ARG A 40 60.09 9.74 9.48
CA ARG A 40 58.69 9.32 9.71
C ARG A 40 57.98 10.27 10.70
N CYS A 41 56.64 10.21 10.68
CA CYS A 41 55.74 10.12 11.86
C CYS A 41 55.24 11.42 12.63
N ALA A 42 53.90 11.59 12.96
CA ALA A 42 53.23 12.55 13.93
C ALA A 42 51.63 12.61 13.92
N PRO A 43 50.83 12.61 15.04
CA PRO A 43 49.36 12.87 15.03
C PRO A 43 48.87 14.05 15.91
N SER A 44 47.63 14.50 15.71
CA SER A 44 46.58 14.70 16.76
C SER A 44 45.33 15.38 16.14
N ASP A 45 44.43 15.90 16.98
CA ASP A 45 42.97 15.99 16.76
C ASP A 45 42.44 17.45 16.79
N LEU A 46 41.12 17.60 16.56
CA LEU A 46 40.23 18.70 16.94
C LEU A 46 40.18 20.00 16.11
N ARG A 47 38.99 20.16 15.48
CA ARG A 47 38.17 21.40 15.32
C ARG A 47 38.70 22.56 14.48
N GLY A 48 37.93 22.91 13.44
CA GLY A 48 37.95 24.30 12.98
C GLY A 48 37.27 24.71 11.68
N ASP A 49 36.17 24.11 11.20
CA ASP A 49 35.40 24.79 10.14
C ASP A 49 33.91 24.39 10.05
N VAL A 50 33.04 25.26 10.57
CA VAL A 50 31.59 25.31 10.28
C VAL A 50 31.21 26.77 10.00
N ARG A 51 32.05 27.46 9.21
CA ARG A 51 31.81 28.87 8.84
C ARG A 51 32.14 29.24 7.39
N ALA A 52 32.56 28.26 6.58
CA ALA A 52 32.60 28.36 5.11
C ALA A 52 31.41 27.65 4.41
N ALA A 53 30.65 26.81 5.13
CA ALA A 53 29.54 26.01 4.58
C ALA A 53 28.14 26.64 4.76
N LEU A 54 28.05 27.86 5.32
CA LEU A 54 26.78 28.55 5.57
C LEU A 54 26.47 29.70 4.60
N ASP A 55 27.47 30.16 3.83
CA ASP A 55 27.30 31.28 2.89
C ASP A 55 26.87 30.85 1.47
N SER A 56 26.68 29.55 1.22
CA SER A 56 26.15 29.00 -0.05
C SER A 56 24.71 28.44 0.05
N LEU A 57 24.03 28.62 1.18
CA LEU A 57 22.64 28.18 1.42
C LEU A 57 21.69 29.37 1.68
N GLY A 58 21.96 30.50 1.04
CA GLY A 58 21.26 31.77 1.22
C GLY A 58 20.66 32.39 -0.04
N ALA A 59 20.34 31.59 -1.08
CA ALA A 59 20.00 32.09 -2.42
C ALA A 59 18.65 31.63 -3.02
N GLU A 60 18.00 30.58 -2.53
CA GLU A 60 16.72 30.07 -3.08
C GLU A 60 15.60 29.98 -2.04
N LEU A 61 15.13 31.13 -1.54
CA LEU A 61 13.92 31.20 -0.70
C LEU A 61 13.18 32.54 -0.82
N ARG A 62 12.93 32.98 -2.06
CA ARG A 62 12.22 34.25 -2.35
C ARG A 62 11.31 34.25 -3.60
N TRP A 63 10.70 33.11 -3.91
CA TRP A 63 9.63 33.00 -4.93
C TRP A 63 8.51 32.06 -4.48
N TYR A 64 7.61 32.52 -3.60
CA TYR A 64 6.17 32.16 -3.59
C TYR A 64 5.38 32.98 -2.54
N SER A 65 5.17 34.27 -2.79
CA SER A 65 4.19 35.10 -2.04
C SER A 65 3.88 36.42 -2.75
N ALA A 66 2.98 36.39 -3.74
CA ALA A 66 2.19 37.53 -4.27
C ALA A 66 1.40 37.10 -5.53
N ALA A 67 0.20 36.53 -5.36
CA ALA A 67 -0.65 36.12 -6.51
C ALA A 67 -2.14 36.48 -6.39
N VAL A 68 -2.55 37.29 -5.40
CA VAL A 68 -3.94 37.77 -5.28
C VAL A 68 -3.98 39.25 -4.87
N ASN A 69 -3.99 40.18 -5.85
CA ASN A 69 -4.97 41.29 -5.95
C ASN A 69 -4.68 42.28 -7.10
N LYS A 70 -5.69 42.46 -7.99
CA LYS A 70 -6.08 43.66 -8.77
C LYS A 70 -5.00 44.54 -9.45
N CYS A 71 -4.99 44.53 -10.80
CA CYS A 71 -5.48 45.61 -11.70
C CYS A 71 -5.19 45.24 -13.18
N GLY A 72 -5.87 45.76 -14.22
CA GLY A 72 -7.08 46.59 -14.23
C GLY A 72 -7.29 47.45 -15.50
N ARG A 73 -7.78 46.86 -16.62
CA ARG A 73 -8.09 47.50 -17.94
C ARG A 73 -6.85 47.95 -18.75
N SER A 74 -6.91 48.27 -20.05
CA SER A 74 -8.05 48.50 -20.97
C SER A 74 -7.77 48.05 -22.44
N ASP A 75 -8.84 48.01 -23.26
CA ASP A 75 -8.94 48.13 -24.74
C ASP A 75 -8.16 47.15 -25.67
N GLY A 76 -8.68 46.74 -26.84
CA GLY A 76 -10.00 46.97 -27.45
C GLY A 76 -10.19 46.29 -28.85
N GLU A 77 -11.45 46.33 -29.32
CA GLU A 77 -11.96 46.19 -30.70
C GLU A 77 -11.87 44.89 -31.56
N HIS A 78 -12.97 44.70 -32.30
CA HIS A 78 -13.42 43.66 -33.26
C HIS A 78 -12.82 43.81 -34.69
N PRO A 79 -13.26 43.05 -35.75
CA PRO A 79 -13.73 41.65 -35.88
C PRO A 79 -13.22 40.90 -37.16
N GLY A 80 -13.63 39.63 -37.38
CA GLY A 80 -13.66 38.96 -38.70
C GLY A 80 -13.96 37.45 -38.59
N GLN A 81 -15.16 36.95 -38.93
CA GLN A 81 -15.74 36.63 -40.26
C GLN A 81 -15.17 35.40 -41.01
N SER A 82 -15.81 34.24 -40.83
CA SER A 82 -16.40 33.37 -41.88
C SER A 82 -16.80 32.01 -41.26
N SER A 83 -17.98 31.39 -41.39
CA SER A 83 -19.10 31.37 -42.35
C SER A 83 -18.93 30.45 -43.57
N ILE A 84 -19.66 29.30 -43.59
CA ILE A 84 -20.19 28.48 -44.71
C ILE A 84 -20.57 27.09 -44.12
N ARG A 85 -21.86 26.79 -43.86
CA ARG A 85 -22.90 26.16 -44.75
C ARG A 85 -22.86 24.61 -44.77
N SER A 86 -23.93 23.84 -45.05
CA SER A 86 -25.40 23.98 -44.88
C SER A 86 -26.16 22.77 -45.48
N GLY A 87 -27.24 22.30 -44.85
CA GLY A 87 -28.26 21.36 -45.40
C GLY A 87 -28.83 20.44 -44.30
N ASP A 88 -30.13 20.44 -43.95
CA ASP A 88 -31.40 20.14 -44.68
C ASP A 88 -31.62 18.63 -44.94
N ASP A 89 -32.73 17.97 -44.53
CA ASP A 89 -34.04 18.45 -44.00
C ASP A 89 -34.70 17.42 -43.02
N ARG A 90 -35.45 16.34 -43.32
CA ARG A 90 -36.21 15.87 -44.51
C ARG A 90 -37.49 15.06 -44.14
N ARG A 91 -38.24 15.49 -43.09
CA ARG A 91 -39.60 15.01 -42.66
C ARG A 91 -39.64 13.62 -41.97
N GLY A 92 -40.64 13.21 -41.17
CA GLY A 92 -41.76 13.96 -40.53
C GLY A 92 -42.98 13.10 -40.07
N ALA A 93 -43.78 13.66 -39.15
CA ALA A 93 -45.23 13.44 -38.86
C ALA A 93 -45.78 12.18 -38.11
N GLY A 94 -46.81 12.42 -37.26
CA GLY A 94 -47.62 11.43 -36.50
C GLY A 94 -47.06 11.09 -35.10
N GLY A 95 -47.81 10.99 -33.99
CA GLY A 95 -49.26 11.09 -33.67
C GLY A 95 -49.82 9.74 -33.16
N GLY A 96 -50.56 9.60 -32.04
CA GLY A 96 -51.02 10.53 -30.98
C GLY A 96 -52.04 9.83 -30.03
N ARG A 97 -52.66 10.57 -29.08
CA ARG A 97 -53.73 10.13 -28.10
C ARG A 97 -53.26 9.19 -26.96
N SER A 98 -53.35 9.58 -25.68
CA SER A 98 -54.49 9.45 -24.72
C SER A 98 -54.43 8.16 -23.85
N HIS A 99 -54.94 8.06 -22.61
CA HIS A 99 -55.96 8.84 -21.90
C HIS A 99 -55.75 8.84 -20.35
N THR A 100 -56.44 9.76 -19.65
CA THR A 100 -56.84 9.81 -18.21
C THR A 100 -56.89 8.47 -17.44
N THR A 101 -56.63 8.39 -16.11
CA THR A 101 -57.22 9.13 -14.96
C THR A 101 -56.25 9.24 -13.75
N GLY A 102 -56.51 9.99 -12.65
CA GLY A 102 -57.55 11.02 -12.40
C GLY A 102 -57.77 11.38 -10.92
N GLY A 103 -57.36 12.60 -10.51
CA GLY A 103 -57.93 13.40 -9.40
C GLY A 103 -57.48 13.10 -7.95
N SER A 104 -57.83 13.92 -6.95
CA SER A 104 -58.26 15.34 -6.94
C SER A 104 -58.64 15.81 -5.51
N TYR A 105 -58.13 16.95 -5.05
CA TYR A 105 -58.67 17.93 -4.06
C TYR A 105 -57.55 19.01 -3.89
N THR A 106 -57.64 20.32 -4.15
CA THR A 106 -58.60 21.41 -3.77
C THR A 106 -58.80 21.50 -2.25
N ASN A 107 -58.66 22.65 -1.56
CA ASN A 107 -58.90 24.07 -1.89
C ASN A 107 -58.14 24.97 -0.84
N GLU A 108 -58.02 26.32 -0.82
CA GLU A 108 -58.36 27.44 -1.73
C GLU A 108 -57.70 28.77 -1.25
N ARG A 109 -57.31 29.69 -2.18
CA ARG A 109 -57.32 31.20 -2.09
C ARG A 109 -56.65 31.96 -0.89
N LYS A 110 -56.34 33.27 -0.93
CA LYS A 110 -56.55 34.44 -1.84
C LYS A 110 -55.37 35.43 -1.62
N GLN A 111 -54.60 35.84 -2.64
CA GLN A 111 -54.72 37.06 -3.49
C GLN A 111 -54.76 38.45 -2.81
N THR A 112 -53.71 39.26 -3.03
CA THR A 112 -53.62 40.61 -3.68
C THR A 112 -52.11 41.00 -3.73
N GLY A 113 -51.51 41.76 -4.66
CA GLY A 113 -51.96 42.90 -5.50
C GLY A 113 -51.48 44.23 -4.84
N GLN A 114 -50.75 45.18 -5.45
CA GLN A 114 -50.43 45.46 -6.87
C GLN A 114 -49.06 46.18 -7.11
N THR A 115 -48.62 46.09 -8.37
CA THR A 115 -47.63 46.83 -9.19
C THR A 115 -47.34 48.34 -8.94
N HIS A 116 -46.07 48.79 -9.08
CA HIS A 116 -45.55 49.62 -10.20
C HIS A 116 -44.06 50.09 -10.03
N GLU A 117 -43.41 50.49 -11.14
CA GLU A 117 -42.01 50.96 -11.31
C GLU A 117 -41.95 52.49 -11.68
N PRO A 118 -40.83 53.11 -12.16
CA PRO A 118 -39.49 53.29 -11.56
C PRO A 118 -38.98 54.76 -11.62
N VAL A 119 -37.87 55.09 -10.92
CA VAL A 119 -37.03 56.32 -11.14
C VAL A 119 -35.53 56.01 -10.92
N ALA A 120 -34.61 56.77 -11.52
CA ALA A 120 -33.14 56.54 -11.48
C ALA A 120 -32.31 57.84 -11.31
N VAL A 121 -30.97 57.76 -11.52
CA VAL A 121 -30.00 58.84 -11.89
C VAL A 121 -29.00 59.42 -10.82
N THR A 122 -27.74 58.92 -10.89
CA THR A 122 -26.40 59.56 -10.69
C THR A 122 -25.74 59.97 -9.34
N CYS A 123 -24.56 59.35 -9.07
CA CYS A 123 -23.18 59.88 -8.91
C CYS A 123 -22.81 61.18 -8.13
N ARG A 124 -21.80 61.09 -7.23
CA ARG A 124 -20.51 61.89 -7.20
C ARG A 124 -19.51 61.40 -6.10
N THR A 125 -18.28 61.96 -6.04
CA THR A 125 -17.08 61.38 -5.37
C THR A 125 -16.23 62.44 -4.55
N PRO A 126 -14.91 62.28 -4.14
CA PRO A 126 -14.36 62.73 -2.83
C PRO A 126 -13.17 63.76 -2.97
N PRO A 127 -12.19 63.99 -2.04
CA PRO A 127 -12.02 63.61 -0.61
C PRO A 127 -12.08 64.81 0.39
N PRO A 128 -11.03 65.44 1.01
CA PRO A 128 -9.58 65.47 0.74
C PRO A 128 -8.66 64.87 1.85
N CYS A 129 -7.34 64.90 1.61
CA CYS A 129 -6.26 64.41 2.50
C CYS A 129 -5.53 65.55 3.26
N VAL A 130 -4.65 65.22 4.22
CA VAL A 130 -3.33 65.89 4.46
C VAL A 130 -2.46 65.08 5.44
N ALA A 131 -1.13 65.08 5.22
CA ALA A 131 -0.07 64.66 6.16
C ALA A 131 1.04 65.75 6.12
N PRO A 132 2.10 65.76 6.99
CA PRO A 132 3.38 65.13 6.58
C PRO A 132 4.48 64.85 7.67
N ARG A 133 5.67 64.39 7.20
CA ARG A 133 7.06 64.57 7.76
C ARG A 133 7.46 63.67 8.97
N HIS A 134 8.54 62.85 8.91
CA HIS A 134 10.01 63.11 8.81
C HIS A 134 10.68 63.42 10.18
N ARG A 135 11.89 62.94 10.55
CA ARG A 135 12.90 62.01 9.95
C ARG A 135 13.99 61.66 11.04
N VAL A 136 14.99 60.82 10.68
CA VAL A 136 16.42 60.87 11.14
C VAL A 136 16.89 60.20 12.47
N HIS A 137 17.75 59.17 12.28
CA HIS A 137 18.98 58.73 12.99
C HIS A 137 19.10 58.48 14.52
N THR A 138 19.32 57.18 14.84
CA THR A 138 20.48 56.59 15.56
C THR A 138 21.33 57.43 16.54
N HIS A 139 21.44 56.96 17.80
CA HIS A 139 22.68 56.28 18.25
C HIS A 139 22.57 55.52 19.58
N SER A 140 23.60 54.72 19.83
CA SER A 140 23.86 53.69 20.85
C SER A 140 24.46 54.19 22.18
N VAL A 141 24.61 53.27 23.16
CA VAL A 141 25.68 53.16 24.22
C VAL A 141 25.25 53.21 25.71
N ARG A 142 25.30 52.01 26.34
CA ARG A 142 25.83 51.65 27.69
C ARG A 142 25.38 52.38 28.99
N SER A 143 24.66 51.59 29.80
CA SER A 143 25.17 50.95 31.06
C SER A 143 24.93 51.57 32.46
N ARG A 144 24.94 50.64 33.45
CA ARG A 144 25.16 50.80 34.90
C ARG A 144 24.04 51.48 35.71
N MET A 145 23.91 51.27 37.03
CA MET A 145 24.15 50.11 37.95
C MET A 145 23.75 50.56 39.38
N ARG A 146 23.44 49.63 40.31
CA ARG A 146 23.47 49.82 41.79
C ARG A 146 22.40 50.74 42.42
N ASP A 147 22.05 50.67 43.71
CA ASP A 147 22.17 49.60 44.74
C ASP A 147 21.21 49.92 45.93
N THR A 148 21.23 49.05 46.96
CA THR A 148 20.96 49.28 48.41
C THR A 148 19.57 49.00 49.01
N ASP A 149 19.45 48.57 50.28
CA ASP A 149 20.25 47.60 51.08
C ASP A 149 19.53 47.20 52.41
N ALA A 150 20.00 46.11 53.05
CA ALA A 150 20.01 45.81 54.50
C ALA A 150 18.67 45.38 55.18
N ARG A 151 18.61 44.59 56.27
CA ARG A 151 19.56 44.04 57.29
C ARG A 151 19.22 42.55 57.58
N ARG A 152 20.11 41.57 57.85
CA ARG A 152 21.07 41.32 58.99
C ARG A 152 20.39 41.05 60.36
N SER A 153 20.87 40.24 61.32
CA SER A 153 22.15 39.48 61.55
C SER A 153 22.04 38.58 62.82
N HIS A 154 22.86 37.57 63.20
CA HIS A 154 23.88 36.68 62.57
C HIS A 154 24.34 35.56 63.59
N LEU A 155 24.82 34.40 63.09
CA LEU A 155 25.84 33.45 63.66
C LEU A 155 25.57 32.44 64.83
N ALA A 156 26.04 31.19 64.62
CA ALA A 156 26.60 30.22 65.60
C ALA A 156 27.68 29.31 64.92
N ARG A 157 28.39 28.40 65.63
CA ARG A 157 29.72 27.85 65.19
C ARG A 157 29.81 26.34 64.86
N ARG A 158 30.66 26.04 63.86
CA ARG A 158 31.47 24.81 63.53
C ARG A 158 31.26 23.47 64.29
N VAL A 159 30.98 22.40 63.51
CA VAL A 159 31.76 21.13 63.34
C VAL A 159 31.40 20.62 61.92
N GLN A 160 32.25 20.56 60.88
CA GLN A 160 33.42 19.71 60.54
C GLN A 160 33.11 18.26 60.08
N ARG A 161 33.45 17.95 58.80
CA ARG A 161 33.32 16.67 58.06
C ARG A 161 31.88 16.27 57.66
N GLY A 162 31.58 15.90 56.42
CA GLY A 162 32.43 15.87 55.21
C GLY A 162 31.66 15.60 53.90
N THR A 163 32.33 15.85 52.77
CA THR A 163 32.03 15.40 51.37
C THR A 163 30.58 15.43 50.88
N LEU A 164 30.24 16.48 50.12
CA LEU A 164 29.08 16.50 49.21
C LEU A 164 29.27 15.51 48.05
N GLY A 165 28.34 14.57 47.89
CA GLY A 165 28.15 13.85 46.63
C GLY A 165 27.32 14.69 45.65
N ARG A 166 27.68 14.67 44.35
CA ARG A 166 26.82 15.22 43.29
C ARG A 166 25.64 14.27 43.01
N PRO A 167 24.47 14.76 42.54
CA PRO A 167 23.37 13.90 42.12
C PRO A 167 23.79 13.00 40.96
N ARG A 168 23.28 11.77 40.93
CA ARG A 168 23.43 10.83 39.82
C ARG A 168 22.28 11.03 38.81
N PRO A 169 22.52 11.01 37.49
CA PRO A 169 21.45 10.77 36.52
C PRO A 169 20.97 9.31 36.62
N HIS A 170 19.72 9.04 36.25
CA HIS A 170 19.17 7.69 36.18
C HIS A 170 19.52 7.02 34.82
N PRO A 171 19.89 5.73 34.80
CA PRO A 171 20.25 5.03 33.56
C PRO A 171 18.99 4.46 32.89
N ILE A 172 18.45 5.19 31.91
CA ILE A 172 17.39 4.66 31.02
C ILE A 172 17.59 5.10 29.55
N ALA A 173 18.13 6.31 29.31
CA ALA A 173 18.29 6.86 27.96
C ALA A 173 19.41 6.21 27.11
N GLU A 174 20.48 5.69 27.73
CA GLU A 174 21.66 5.20 26.99
C GLU A 174 21.54 3.74 26.51
N GLU A 175 20.64 2.94 27.09
CA GLU A 175 20.48 1.54 26.68
C GLU A 175 19.70 1.39 25.36
N TYR A 176 18.82 2.35 25.05
CA TYR A 176 17.97 2.32 23.86
C TYR A 176 18.77 2.51 22.57
N VAL A 177 19.67 3.52 22.55
CA VAL A 177 20.51 3.86 21.39
C VAL A 177 21.48 2.73 21.02
N MET A 178 22.01 2.00 22.01
CA MET A 178 22.88 0.84 21.77
C MET A 178 22.15 -0.37 21.16
N ARG A 179 20.85 -0.56 21.44
CA ARG A 179 20.11 -1.75 20.99
C ARG A 179 19.73 -1.73 19.51
N ARG A 180 19.66 -0.55 18.85
CA ARG A 180 19.55 -0.46 17.37
C ARG A 180 20.72 -1.12 16.63
N ALA A 181 21.89 -1.27 17.26
CA ALA A 181 23.03 -2.00 16.70
C ALA A 181 22.98 -3.53 16.96
N LEU A 182 22.20 -4.00 17.93
CA LEU A 182 22.18 -5.39 18.38
C LEU A 182 21.25 -6.29 17.53
N ASN A 183 20.23 -5.72 16.90
CA ASN A 183 19.33 -6.47 16.00
C ASN A 183 20.07 -7.01 14.75
N ALA A 184 21.21 -6.43 14.39
CA ALA A 184 22.07 -6.94 13.32
C ALA A 184 22.81 -8.25 13.67
N THR A 185 23.01 -8.57 14.96
CA THR A 185 23.74 -9.78 15.38
C THR A 185 22.84 -10.95 15.78
N ILE A 186 21.59 -10.71 16.21
CA ILE A 186 20.65 -11.79 16.54
C ILE A 186 20.29 -12.62 15.28
N ALA A 187 20.20 -11.97 14.12
CA ALA A 187 19.98 -12.63 12.83
C ALA A 187 21.06 -13.66 12.44
N ALA A 188 22.26 -13.57 13.03
CA ALA A 188 23.37 -14.49 12.76
C ALA A 188 23.46 -15.69 13.73
N LEU A 189 22.67 -15.71 14.81
CA LEU A 189 22.75 -16.72 15.89
C LEU A 189 21.69 -17.83 15.79
N VAL A 190 20.58 -17.57 15.09
CA VAL A 190 19.55 -18.59 14.80
C VAL A 190 20.08 -19.70 13.88
N THR A 191 21.10 -19.40 13.06
CA THR A 191 21.65 -20.29 12.03
C THR A 191 22.38 -21.53 12.56
N THR A 192 22.73 -21.58 13.86
CA THR A 192 23.65 -22.60 14.41
C THR A 192 22.95 -23.71 15.22
N VAL A 193 21.65 -23.59 15.52
CA VAL A 193 20.90 -24.57 16.33
C VAL A 193 20.11 -25.58 15.47
N LEU A 194 19.78 -25.24 14.23
CA LEU A 194 19.05 -26.10 13.28
C LEU A 194 19.95 -27.10 12.53
N LEU A 195 20.75 -27.88 13.26
CA LEU A 195 21.67 -28.89 12.69
C LEU A 195 21.46 -30.33 13.19
N LEU A 196 20.59 -30.56 14.19
CA LEU A 196 20.24 -31.90 14.70
C LEU A 196 18.73 -32.07 14.96
N GLY A 197 17.90 -31.56 14.04
CA GLY A 197 16.47 -31.86 13.99
C GLY A 197 16.15 -32.72 12.78
N ALA A 198 15.56 -33.91 12.98
CA ALA A 198 15.12 -34.75 11.86
C ALA A 198 13.94 -34.08 11.13
N VAL A 199 14.08 -33.83 9.83
CA VAL A 199 13.05 -33.18 9.01
C VAL A 199 11.90 -34.17 8.80
N ALA A 200 10.86 -34.08 9.63
CA ALA A 200 9.54 -34.55 9.27
C ALA A 200 9.06 -33.76 8.02
N PRO A 201 8.45 -34.41 7.02
CA PRO A 201 8.03 -33.72 5.81
C PRO A 201 6.97 -32.68 6.15
N THR A 202 7.29 -31.40 5.93
CA THR A 202 6.30 -30.31 5.97
C THR A 202 5.25 -30.58 4.91
N ALA A 203 4.05 -30.99 5.34
CA ALA A 203 2.92 -31.12 4.43
C ALA A 203 2.72 -29.80 3.67
N ALA A 204 2.52 -29.88 2.37
CA ALA A 204 2.26 -28.70 1.56
C ALA A 204 1.03 -27.96 2.13
N ARG A 205 1.10 -26.63 2.21
CA ARG A 205 -0.11 -25.83 2.46
C ARG A 205 -1.14 -26.21 1.39
N PRO A 206 -2.38 -26.58 1.77
CA PRO A 206 -3.41 -26.84 0.77
C PRO A 206 -3.62 -25.56 -0.04
N GLU A 207 -3.58 -25.71 -1.35
CA GLU A 207 -4.00 -24.71 -2.32
C GLU A 207 -5.41 -24.22 -1.93
N VAL A 208 -5.59 -22.90 -1.82
CA VAL A 208 -6.93 -22.33 -1.59
C VAL A 208 -7.70 -22.42 -2.90
N GLN A 209 -8.22 -23.60 -3.18
CA GLN A 209 -9.23 -23.79 -4.20
C GLN A 209 -10.43 -22.93 -3.81
N VAL A 210 -10.70 -21.89 -4.61
CA VAL A 210 -11.96 -21.15 -4.55
C VAL A 210 -13.08 -22.19 -4.57
N PRO A 211 -13.95 -22.28 -3.54
CA PRO A 211 -14.90 -23.36 -3.46
C PRO A 211 -15.86 -23.33 -4.65
N THR A 212 -15.68 -24.24 -5.60
CA THR A 212 -16.75 -24.59 -6.54
C THR A 212 -17.97 -24.94 -5.70
N ARG A 213 -19.10 -24.26 -5.94
CA ARG A 213 -20.31 -24.35 -5.09
C ARG A 213 -20.56 -25.81 -4.72
N SER A 214 -20.50 -26.12 -3.42
CA SER A 214 -20.64 -27.49 -2.92
C SER A 214 -21.93 -28.06 -3.49
N ARG A 215 -21.81 -29.13 -4.30
CA ARG A 215 -22.88 -29.55 -5.20
C ARG A 215 -24.09 -30.00 -4.37
N ALA A 216 -25.12 -29.15 -4.35
CA ALA A 216 -26.27 -29.25 -3.45
C ALA A 216 -26.83 -30.67 -3.37
N THR A 217 -26.67 -31.32 -2.22
CA THR A 217 -27.06 -32.73 -2.07
C THR A 217 -28.57 -32.92 -1.96
N GLY A 218 -29.32 -31.86 -1.65
CA GLY A 218 -30.76 -31.90 -1.54
C GLY A 218 -31.43 -30.52 -1.45
N VAL A 219 -32.76 -30.53 -1.44
CA VAL A 219 -33.63 -29.35 -1.25
C VAL A 219 -34.55 -29.60 -0.06
N ILE A 220 -34.54 -28.68 0.91
CA ILE A 220 -35.46 -28.62 2.04
C ILE A 220 -36.82 -28.09 1.55
N VAL A 221 -37.84 -28.94 1.62
CA VAL A 221 -39.24 -28.61 1.32
C VAL A 221 -40.03 -28.55 2.62
N ARG A 222 -40.54 -27.37 2.99
CA ARG A 222 -41.42 -27.16 4.15
C ARG A 222 -42.80 -26.71 3.68
N TRP A 223 -43.84 -27.16 4.37
CA TRP A 223 -45.24 -26.83 4.05
C TRP A 223 -45.79 -25.66 4.86
N THR A 224 -46.93 -25.13 4.40
CA THR A 224 -47.86 -24.35 5.23
C THR A 224 -48.42 -25.22 6.34
N ASP A 225 -48.81 -24.63 7.47
CA ASP A 225 -49.22 -25.41 8.64
C ASP A 225 -50.51 -26.21 8.34
N GLY A 226 -50.45 -27.52 8.57
CA GLY A 226 -51.41 -28.50 8.03
C GLY A 226 -50.77 -29.86 7.80
N SER A 227 -51.41 -30.70 6.97
CA SER A 227 -50.93 -32.07 6.69
C SER A 227 -49.77 -32.09 5.69
N SER A 228 -48.75 -32.91 5.97
CA SER A 228 -47.60 -33.14 5.09
C SER A 228 -47.90 -34.06 3.90
N ALA A 229 -49.00 -34.83 3.96
CA ALA A 229 -49.31 -35.87 2.98
C ALA A 229 -49.53 -35.36 1.54
N PRO A 230 -50.24 -34.25 1.28
CA PRO A 230 -50.45 -33.75 -0.09
C PRO A 230 -49.13 -33.33 -0.76
N VAL A 231 -48.24 -32.68 -0.01
CA VAL A 231 -46.91 -32.28 -0.49
C VAL A 231 -46.05 -33.51 -0.75
N LYS A 232 -45.95 -34.46 0.20
CA LYS A 232 -45.21 -35.72 0.00
C LYS A 232 -45.71 -36.51 -1.22
N ALA A 233 -47.03 -36.55 -1.45
CA ALA A 233 -47.62 -37.16 -2.64
C ALA A 233 -47.36 -36.35 -3.94
N ALA A 234 -47.17 -35.04 -3.87
CA ALA A 234 -46.76 -34.20 -5.00
C ALA A 234 -45.26 -34.26 -5.32
N LEU A 235 -44.42 -34.60 -4.35
CA LEU A 235 -43.00 -34.93 -4.52
C LEU A 235 -42.82 -36.33 -5.14
N ALA A 236 -43.52 -37.34 -4.61
CA ALA A 236 -43.50 -38.70 -5.13
C ALA A 236 -43.98 -38.78 -6.59
N ARG A 237 -45.03 -38.03 -6.96
CA ARG A 237 -45.50 -37.91 -8.36
C ARG A 237 -44.50 -37.23 -9.32
N ARG A 238 -43.50 -36.51 -8.80
CA ARG A 238 -42.38 -35.95 -9.58
C ARG A 238 -41.15 -36.87 -9.60
N GLY A 239 -41.24 -38.08 -9.03
CA GLY A 239 -40.09 -39.00 -8.90
C GLY A 239 -39.02 -38.55 -7.89
N LEU A 240 -39.28 -37.50 -7.10
CA LEU A 240 -38.28 -36.92 -6.22
C LEU A 240 -38.10 -37.75 -4.95
N ARG A 241 -36.92 -38.37 -4.81
CA ARG A 241 -36.54 -39.19 -3.65
C ARG A 241 -36.33 -38.33 -2.40
N VAL A 242 -37.24 -38.42 -1.44
CA VAL A 242 -37.04 -37.93 -0.08
C VAL A 242 -35.85 -38.66 0.55
N GLN A 243 -34.87 -37.90 1.05
CA GLN A 243 -33.68 -38.40 1.75
C GLN A 243 -33.93 -38.56 3.24
N ARG A 244 -34.53 -37.53 3.87
CA ARG A 244 -34.90 -37.50 5.29
C ARG A 244 -36.18 -36.68 5.49
N THR A 245 -36.94 -37.02 6.53
CA THR A 245 -37.97 -36.14 7.09
C THR A 245 -37.35 -35.35 8.25
N MET A 246 -37.66 -34.06 8.35
CA MET A 246 -37.17 -33.21 9.44
C MET A 246 -37.90 -33.52 10.76
N TYR A 247 -37.25 -33.23 11.89
CA TYR A 247 -37.80 -33.47 13.22
C TYR A 247 -39.22 -32.87 13.40
N GLY A 248 -40.12 -33.64 14.00
CA GLY A 248 -41.51 -33.24 14.25
C GLY A 248 -42.36 -33.07 12.98
N ASP A 249 -41.97 -33.70 11.86
CA ASP A 249 -42.58 -33.54 10.53
C ASP A 249 -42.76 -32.05 10.13
N ARG A 250 -41.67 -31.28 10.26
CA ARG A 250 -41.63 -29.83 9.95
C ARG A 250 -41.14 -29.51 8.53
N GLY A 251 -40.83 -30.54 7.74
CA GLY A 251 -40.27 -30.47 6.39
C GLY A 251 -39.71 -31.83 5.95
N VAL A 252 -39.32 -31.94 4.68
CA VAL A 252 -38.52 -33.06 4.13
C VAL A 252 -37.33 -32.52 3.35
N VAL A 253 -36.27 -33.31 3.22
CA VAL A 253 -35.20 -33.07 2.26
C VAL A 253 -35.40 -34.01 1.09
N VAL A 254 -35.46 -33.47 -0.14
CA VAL A 254 -35.47 -34.27 -1.38
C VAL A 254 -34.11 -34.25 -2.04
N SER A 255 -33.75 -35.33 -2.73
CA SER A 255 -32.52 -35.43 -3.52
C SER A 255 -32.60 -34.52 -4.74
N VAL A 256 -31.52 -33.82 -5.07
CA VAL A 256 -31.34 -33.24 -6.42
C VAL A 256 -31.01 -34.40 -7.36
N PRO A 257 -31.77 -34.64 -8.46
CA PRO A 257 -31.41 -35.67 -9.43
C PRO A 257 -30.18 -35.29 -10.25
N ASP A 258 -29.38 -36.28 -10.67
CA ASP A 258 -28.17 -36.03 -11.46
C ASP A 258 -28.46 -35.21 -12.73
N GLY A 259 -27.63 -34.21 -13.00
CA GLY A 259 -27.79 -33.28 -14.13
C GLY A 259 -28.89 -32.22 -13.94
N THR A 260 -29.61 -32.21 -12.82
CA THR A 260 -30.62 -31.17 -12.52
C THR A 260 -29.98 -29.96 -11.86
N ASP A 261 -30.33 -28.75 -12.32
CA ASP A 261 -29.98 -27.51 -11.64
C ASP A 261 -30.82 -27.33 -10.35
N VAL A 262 -30.17 -26.97 -9.25
CA VAL A 262 -30.81 -26.90 -7.93
C VAL A 262 -31.79 -25.73 -7.82
N GLU A 263 -31.53 -24.57 -8.44
CA GLU A 263 -32.45 -23.42 -8.39
C GLU A 263 -33.68 -23.67 -9.27
N VAL A 264 -33.51 -24.30 -10.43
CA VAL A 264 -34.64 -24.76 -11.26
C VAL A 264 -35.51 -25.76 -10.48
N LEU A 265 -34.89 -26.69 -9.74
CA LEU A 265 -35.62 -27.62 -8.88
C LEU A 265 -36.31 -26.90 -7.70
N ARG A 266 -35.64 -25.97 -7.01
CA ARG A 266 -36.23 -25.17 -5.92
C ARG A 266 -37.41 -24.35 -6.40
N ALA A 267 -37.30 -23.65 -7.53
CA ALA A 267 -38.38 -22.88 -8.14
C ALA A 267 -39.58 -23.79 -8.50
N SER A 268 -39.32 -24.93 -9.14
CA SER A 268 -40.35 -25.94 -9.44
C SER A 268 -41.06 -26.46 -8.18
N LEU A 269 -40.32 -26.62 -7.08
CA LEU A 269 -40.86 -27.06 -5.78
C LEU A 269 -41.64 -25.98 -5.04
N ALA A 270 -41.28 -24.70 -5.19
CA ALA A 270 -42.05 -23.58 -4.64
C ALA A 270 -43.46 -23.46 -5.28
N THR A 271 -43.66 -23.93 -6.52
CA THR A 271 -44.99 -23.95 -7.17
C THR A 271 -45.93 -25.05 -6.68
N VAL A 272 -45.50 -25.92 -5.76
CA VAL A 272 -46.31 -27.05 -5.28
C VAL A 272 -47.38 -26.56 -4.28
N PRO A 273 -48.69 -26.79 -4.51
CA PRO A 273 -49.72 -26.41 -3.56
C PRO A 273 -49.48 -26.99 -2.16
N GLY A 274 -49.43 -26.11 -1.15
CA GLY A 274 -49.13 -26.44 0.24
C GLY A 274 -47.65 -26.37 0.62
N VAL A 275 -46.72 -26.13 -0.32
CA VAL A 275 -45.33 -25.76 0.01
C VAL A 275 -45.27 -24.29 0.43
N ARG A 276 -44.52 -24.02 1.50
CA ARG A 276 -44.22 -22.69 2.04
C ARG A 276 -42.76 -22.28 1.79
N VAL A 277 -41.84 -23.24 1.78
CA VAL A 277 -40.40 -23.00 1.54
C VAL A 277 -39.81 -24.13 0.68
N ALA A 278 -39.03 -23.77 -0.33
CA ALA A 278 -38.11 -24.64 -1.04
C ALA A 278 -36.69 -24.03 -1.00
N ALA A 279 -35.88 -24.48 -0.05
CA ALA A 279 -34.52 -23.99 0.21
C ALA A 279 -33.48 -25.08 -0.10
N GLU A 280 -32.24 -24.72 -0.40
CA GLU A 280 -31.16 -25.70 -0.54
C GLU A 280 -30.86 -26.38 0.82
N ASP A 281 -30.58 -27.69 0.85
CA ASP A 281 -29.99 -28.35 2.03
C ASP A 281 -28.46 -28.26 1.92
N SER A 282 -27.94 -27.04 2.05
CA SER A 282 -26.53 -26.72 1.88
C SER A 282 -25.71 -27.32 3.04
N GLN A 283 -24.73 -28.17 2.73
CA GLN A 283 -23.90 -28.85 3.73
C GLN A 283 -22.81 -27.94 4.35
N VAL A 284 -23.02 -26.63 4.38
CA VAL A 284 -22.04 -25.61 4.82
C VAL A 284 -22.30 -25.21 6.28
N ILE A 285 -22.58 -26.20 7.14
CA ILE A 285 -22.54 -26.00 8.59
C ILE A 285 -21.11 -26.34 9.05
N ARG A 286 -20.30 -25.30 9.26
CA ARG A 286 -18.97 -25.35 9.86
C ARG A 286 -18.99 -24.60 11.18
N PRO A 287 -18.10 -24.88 12.14
CA PRO A 287 -17.84 -23.93 13.22
C PRO A 287 -17.34 -22.62 12.60
N LEU A 288 -17.81 -21.49 13.12
CA LEU A 288 -17.30 -20.17 12.73
C LEU A 288 -15.83 -20.04 13.11
N TRP A 289 -15.05 -19.25 12.37
CA TRP A 289 -13.67 -18.97 12.76
C TRP A 289 -13.62 -18.33 14.16
N THR A 290 -13.02 -19.06 15.09
CA THR A 290 -12.86 -18.69 16.50
C THR A 290 -11.36 -18.61 16.78
N PRO A 291 -10.81 -17.48 17.25
CA PRO A 291 -9.39 -17.35 17.53
C PRO A 291 -8.90 -18.33 18.61
N ASP A 292 -7.68 -18.85 18.47
CA ASP A 292 -7.03 -19.72 19.48
C ASP A 292 -6.35 -18.97 20.64
N ASP A 293 -6.51 -17.64 20.67
CA ASP A 293 -5.89 -16.72 21.62
C ASP A 293 -6.42 -16.96 23.06
N PRO A 294 -5.57 -17.28 24.06
CA PRO A 294 -5.99 -17.75 25.38
C PRO A 294 -6.90 -16.82 26.21
N ARG A 295 -7.07 -15.55 25.82
CA ARG A 295 -7.99 -14.61 26.48
C ARG A 295 -9.25 -14.31 25.65
N TYR A 296 -9.39 -14.86 24.43
CA TYR A 296 -10.53 -14.61 23.54
C TYR A 296 -11.88 -14.86 24.24
N ALA A 297 -11.97 -15.92 25.04
CA ALA A 297 -13.18 -16.26 25.80
C ALA A 297 -13.65 -15.20 26.83
N ALA A 298 -12.84 -14.17 27.11
CA ALA A 298 -13.22 -13.02 27.92
C ALA A 298 -13.62 -11.77 27.10
N GLN A 299 -13.39 -11.76 25.78
CA GLN A 299 -13.74 -10.67 24.86
C GLN A 299 -15.20 -10.79 24.37
N TRP A 300 -16.13 -10.74 25.34
CA TRP A 300 -17.58 -10.90 25.13
C TRP A 300 -18.16 -10.04 23.99
N ALA A 301 -17.55 -8.90 23.69
CA ALA A 301 -17.98 -7.93 22.68
C ALA A 301 -18.21 -8.55 21.30
N TYR A 302 -17.31 -9.40 20.81
CA TYR A 302 -17.38 -9.99 19.47
C TYR A 302 -18.67 -10.77 19.24
N SER A 303 -19.12 -11.53 20.24
CA SER A 303 -20.39 -12.28 20.19
C SER A 303 -21.65 -11.40 20.12
N ARG A 304 -21.56 -10.11 20.47
CA ARG A 304 -22.66 -9.12 20.33
C ARG A 304 -22.68 -8.47 18.94
N ILE A 305 -21.51 -8.33 18.32
CA ILE A 305 -21.28 -7.65 17.04
C ILE A 305 -20.96 -8.61 15.89
N GLN A 306 -21.24 -9.91 16.04
CA GLN A 306 -21.08 -10.95 15.01
C GLN A 306 -19.63 -11.20 14.55
N GLY A 307 -18.63 -10.97 15.41
CA GLY A 307 -17.20 -11.04 15.05
C GLY A 307 -16.76 -12.37 14.45
N GLU A 308 -17.15 -13.49 15.06
CA GLU A 308 -16.80 -14.83 14.58
C GLU A 308 -17.32 -15.11 13.16
N ALA A 309 -18.49 -14.57 12.81
CA ALA A 309 -19.08 -14.70 11.47
C ALA A 309 -18.46 -13.71 10.47
N ALA A 310 -18.05 -12.52 10.93
CA ALA A 310 -17.35 -11.55 10.09
C ALA A 310 -15.98 -12.10 9.67
N TRP A 311 -15.29 -12.75 10.59
CA TRP A 311 -13.99 -13.38 10.36
C TRP A 311 -14.03 -14.64 9.49
N ASP A 312 -15.19 -15.16 9.10
CA ASP A 312 -15.30 -16.14 8.01
C ASP A 312 -15.35 -15.47 6.61
N ILE A 313 -15.67 -14.17 6.55
CA ILE A 313 -15.73 -13.35 5.33
C ILE A 313 -14.41 -12.58 5.13
N GLU A 314 -13.95 -11.87 6.15
CA GLU A 314 -12.82 -10.93 6.09
C GLU A 314 -12.15 -10.80 7.47
N ARG A 315 -10.81 -10.71 7.51
CA ARG A 315 -10.00 -10.51 8.74
C ARG A 315 -9.11 -9.26 8.68
N GLY A 316 -9.24 -8.47 7.61
CA GLY A 316 -8.46 -7.27 7.38
C GLY A 316 -7.23 -7.57 6.53
N GLU A 317 -6.95 -6.69 5.58
CA GLU A 317 -5.82 -6.85 4.66
C GLU A 317 -4.70 -5.85 4.93
N SER A 318 -3.46 -6.28 4.68
CA SER A 318 -2.26 -5.52 5.04
C SER A 318 -2.03 -4.23 4.23
N PHE A 319 -2.90 -3.97 3.24
CA PHE A 319 -2.94 -2.73 2.48
C PHE A 319 -3.89 -1.68 3.06
N VAL A 320 -4.80 -2.08 3.96
CA VAL A 320 -5.67 -1.17 4.71
C VAL A 320 -4.91 -0.60 5.90
N THR A 321 -5.03 0.70 6.09
CA THR A 321 -4.24 1.47 7.05
C THR A 321 -5.12 2.32 7.94
N VAL A 322 -4.88 2.26 9.26
CA VAL A 322 -5.70 2.89 10.30
C VAL A 322 -4.84 3.89 11.08
N GLY A 323 -5.20 5.17 11.07
CA GLY A 323 -4.58 6.17 11.94
C GLY A 323 -5.20 6.14 13.33
N VAL A 324 -4.42 5.89 14.38
CA VAL A 324 -4.90 5.92 15.77
C VAL A 324 -4.41 7.20 16.43
N ILE A 325 -5.31 8.18 16.55
CA ILE A 325 -5.02 9.52 17.07
C ILE A 325 -5.29 9.52 18.58
N ASP A 326 -4.24 9.28 19.39
CA ASP A 326 -4.38 8.91 20.82
C ASP A 326 -3.10 9.21 21.64
N THR A 327 -2.83 8.46 22.72
CA THR A 327 -1.63 8.53 23.58
C THR A 327 -0.38 7.89 22.98
N GLY A 328 -0.46 7.37 21.76
CA GLY A 328 0.54 6.51 21.13
C GLY A 328 0.21 5.02 21.28
N ALA A 329 1.15 4.14 20.92
CA ALA A 329 1.02 2.69 21.10
C ALA A 329 2.27 2.10 21.75
N ASP A 330 2.16 0.96 22.43
CA ASP A 330 3.30 0.16 22.87
C ASP A 330 4.00 -0.46 21.65
N LEU A 331 5.07 0.21 21.19
CA LEU A 331 5.76 -0.11 19.94
C LEU A 331 6.50 -1.46 19.97
N LEU A 332 6.50 -2.15 21.12
CA LEU A 332 7.14 -3.44 21.34
C LEU A 332 6.14 -4.51 21.86
N HIS A 333 4.85 -4.21 21.94
CA HIS A 333 3.85 -5.19 22.37
C HIS A 333 3.79 -6.36 21.37
N PRO A 334 3.96 -7.63 21.78
CA PRO A 334 4.03 -8.77 20.85
C PRO A 334 2.82 -8.88 19.91
N GLU A 335 1.63 -8.54 20.41
CA GLU A 335 0.35 -8.53 19.70
C GLU A 335 0.23 -7.41 18.66
N LEU A 336 0.85 -6.26 18.90
CA LEU A 336 0.70 -5.06 18.06
C LEU A 336 1.84 -4.93 17.06
N THR A 337 3.05 -5.37 17.41
CA THR A 337 4.25 -5.32 16.55
C THR A 337 4.01 -5.86 15.12
N PRO A 338 3.18 -6.92 14.88
CA PRO A 338 2.82 -7.36 13.54
C PRO A 338 1.95 -6.37 12.74
N ALA A 339 1.14 -5.54 13.41
CA ALA A 339 0.20 -4.58 12.81
C ALA A 339 0.78 -3.15 12.73
N LEU A 340 1.70 -2.75 13.61
CA LEU A 340 2.27 -1.40 13.64
C LEU A 340 3.10 -1.06 12.40
N ASP A 341 2.94 0.16 11.88
CA ASP A 341 3.74 0.75 10.81
C ASP A 341 4.72 1.81 11.36
N LEU A 342 5.81 1.31 11.95
CA LEU A 342 6.91 2.10 12.54
C LEU A 342 7.81 2.81 11.50
N ALA A 343 7.30 3.01 10.27
CA ALA A 343 7.89 3.89 9.27
C ALA A 343 7.06 5.17 9.05
N ARG A 344 5.89 5.26 9.69
CA ARG A 344 4.92 6.37 9.57
C ARG A 344 4.34 6.83 10.91
N ASP A 345 4.85 6.33 12.03
CA ASP A 345 4.42 6.78 13.36
C ASP A 345 5.01 8.15 13.71
N TYR A 346 4.28 8.92 14.53
CA TYR A 346 4.66 10.29 14.90
C TYR A 346 4.14 10.71 16.29
N ASP A 347 4.97 11.41 17.06
CA ASP A 347 4.63 12.07 18.31
C ASP A 347 4.61 13.59 18.13
N PHE A 348 3.42 14.20 18.13
CA PHE A 348 3.23 15.65 18.10
C PHE A 348 3.56 16.32 19.44
N VAL A 349 3.50 15.59 20.55
CA VAL A 349 3.80 16.08 21.90
C VAL A 349 5.31 16.21 22.12
N SER A 350 6.11 15.35 21.48
CA SER A 350 7.57 15.36 21.52
C SER A 350 8.22 15.95 20.24
N ASN A 351 7.46 16.04 19.14
CA ASN A 351 7.90 16.41 17.80
C ASN A 351 8.99 15.45 17.26
N ASP A 352 8.71 14.14 17.28
CA ASP A 352 9.59 13.10 16.77
C ASP A 352 8.84 11.89 16.18
N ASN A 353 9.59 10.88 15.73
CA ASN A 353 9.10 9.63 15.15
C ASN A 353 9.26 8.46 16.14
N GLU A 354 8.82 8.63 17.39
CA GLU A 354 8.71 7.55 18.37
C GLU A 354 7.37 7.68 19.14
N ALA A 355 6.27 7.25 18.51
CA ALA A 355 4.90 7.41 19.02
C ALA A 355 4.53 6.45 20.18
N ASN A 356 5.45 6.27 21.13
CA ASN A 356 5.38 5.28 22.19
C ASN A 356 4.39 5.68 23.30
N ASP A 357 3.58 4.72 23.75
CA ASP A 357 2.54 4.97 24.75
C ASP A 357 3.12 5.14 26.17
N LEU A 358 2.74 6.24 26.82
CA LEU A 358 3.16 6.59 28.18
C LEU A 358 2.00 6.62 29.18
N ASN A 359 0.82 6.14 28.74
CA ASN A 359 -0.44 6.12 29.47
C ASN A 359 -1.13 4.73 29.43
N GLY A 360 -1.14 4.08 28.26
CA GLY A 360 -1.71 2.76 28.00
C GLY A 360 -3.03 2.78 27.22
N HIS A 361 -3.68 3.94 27.11
CA HIS A 361 -4.99 4.09 26.43
C HIS A 361 -4.93 3.78 24.93
N GLY A 362 -4.04 4.45 24.18
CA GLY A 362 -3.89 4.22 22.74
C GLY A 362 -3.39 2.80 22.42
N THR A 363 -2.63 2.17 23.33
CA THR A 363 -2.30 0.74 23.26
C THR A 363 -3.53 -0.17 23.38
N HIS A 364 -4.52 0.21 24.19
CA HIS A 364 -5.78 -0.54 24.36
C HIS A 364 -6.67 -0.42 23.13
N VAL A 365 -6.84 0.81 22.65
CA VAL A 365 -7.54 1.15 21.40
C VAL A 365 -6.94 0.40 20.21
N SER A 366 -5.61 0.42 20.05
CA SER A 366 -4.89 -0.28 18.97
C SER A 366 -5.13 -1.79 18.99
N GLY A 367 -5.22 -2.42 20.18
CA GLY A 367 -5.50 -3.85 20.30
C GLY A 367 -6.93 -4.24 19.95
N ILE A 368 -7.92 -3.40 20.26
CA ILE A 368 -9.32 -3.64 19.86
C ILE A 368 -9.43 -3.62 18.33
N ILE A 369 -8.66 -2.74 17.66
CA ILE A 369 -8.62 -2.68 16.19
C ILE A 369 -7.84 -3.88 15.62
N ALA A 370 -6.59 -4.08 16.03
CA ALA A 370 -5.66 -4.99 15.32
C ALA A 370 -4.61 -5.67 16.23
N ALA A 371 -4.98 -6.16 17.42
CA ALA A 371 -4.19 -7.21 18.06
C ALA A 371 -4.15 -8.45 17.15
N ALA A 372 -2.98 -9.06 16.99
CA ALA A 372 -2.73 -10.13 16.03
C ALA A 372 -3.41 -11.46 16.41
N SER A 373 -4.66 -11.66 15.99
CA SER A 373 -5.48 -12.83 16.36
C SER A 373 -4.99 -14.17 15.77
N ASN A 374 -5.37 -15.26 16.45
CA ASN A 374 -4.97 -16.66 16.19
C ASN A 374 -3.44 -16.84 16.19
N ASN A 375 -2.79 -16.36 17.26
CA ASN A 375 -1.36 -16.51 17.47
C ASN A 375 -1.01 -17.44 18.67
N ALA A 376 -2.03 -18.04 19.30
CA ALA A 376 -1.98 -18.82 20.54
C ALA A 376 -1.48 -18.05 21.79
N THR A 377 -1.50 -16.71 21.76
CA THR A 377 -1.21 -15.83 22.90
C THR A 377 -2.26 -14.71 23.00
N GLY A 378 -2.23 -13.93 24.09
CA GLY A 378 -2.99 -12.68 24.17
C GLY A 378 -4.48 -12.71 23.86
N VAL A 379 -4.93 -11.80 22.99
CA VAL A 379 -6.30 -11.38 22.66
C VAL A 379 -6.50 -11.22 21.14
N ALA A 380 -7.74 -11.32 20.67
CA ALA A 380 -8.08 -11.02 19.28
C ALA A 380 -8.39 -9.53 19.06
N GLY A 381 -7.90 -8.96 17.96
CA GLY A 381 -8.35 -7.68 17.40
C GLY A 381 -9.51 -7.85 16.40
N THR A 382 -10.21 -6.76 16.09
CA THR A 382 -11.39 -6.74 15.19
C THR A 382 -10.99 -6.98 13.73
N ALA A 383 -9.87 -6.41 13.28
CA ALA A 383 -9.35 -6.50 11.92
C ALA A 383 -7.84 -6.85 11.94
N PRO A 384 -7.46 -8.05 12.43
CA PRO A 384 -6.08 -8.39 12.80
C PRO A 384 -5.05 -8.36 11.67
N GLY A 385 -5.45 -8.35 10.39
CA GLY A 385 -4.52 -8.26 9.26
C GLY A 385 -4.19 -6.84 8.76
N VAL A 386 -4.87 -5.80 9.27
CA VAL A 386 -4.64 -4.40 8.82
C VAL A 386 -3.41 -3.78 9.46
N LYS A 387 -3.04 -2.57 9.03
CA LYS A 387 -1.92 -1.80 9.59
C LYS A 387 -2.36 -0.62 10.45
N ILE A 388 -1.75 -0.48 11.63
CA ILE A 388 -1.94 0.65 12.55
C ILE A 388 -0.81 1.66 12.34
N VAL A 389 -1.16 2.93 12.19
CA VAL A 389 -0.24 4.07 12.28
C VAL A 389 -0.54 4.80 13.60
N PRO A 390 0.30 4.69 14.64
CA PRO A 390 0.14 5.45 15.87
C PRO A 390 0.44 6.94 15.62
N ILE A 391 -0.54 7.78 15.95
CA ILE A 391 -0.45 9.24 15.84
C ILE A 391 -0.67 9.80 17.24
N LYS A 392 0.43 10.14 17.90
CA LYS A 392 0.44 10.47 19.32
C LYS A 392 0.25 11.97 19.50
N VAL A 393 -0.91 12.33 20.05
CA VAL A 393 -1.34 13.72 20.29
C VAL A 393 -1.65 13.98 21.78
N ILE A 394 -1.74 12.92 22.60
CA ILE A 394 -1.84 13.02 24.06
C ILE A 394 -0.52 12.54 24.70
N GLY A 395 -0.03 13.30 25.68
CA GLY A 395 1.15 12.95 26.47
C GLY A 395 0.86 11.86 27.50
N ARG A 396 1.08 12.16 28.80
CA ARG A 396 0.70 11.24 29.89
C ARG A 396 -0.75 11.39 30.37
N SER A 397 -1.36 12.55 30.12
CA SER A 397 -2.65 12.94 30.71
C SER A 397 -3.50 13.90 29.86
N THR A 398 -2.87 14.67 28.98
CA THR A 398 -3.50 15.74 28.18
C THR A 398 -2.75 15.91 26.86
N GLY A 399 -3.45 16.34 25.81
CA GLY A 399 -2.91 16.89 24.56
C GLY A 399 -3.43 18.31 24.33
N SER A 400 -3.03 18.96 23.24
CA SER A 400 -3.62 20.24 22.80
C SER A 400 -4.46 20.09 21.54
N ASN A 401 -5.33 21.07 21.28
CA ASN A 401 -6.13 21.12 20.06
C ASN A 401 -5.27 21.27 18.79
N ALA A 402 -4.08 21.86 18.91
CA ALA A 402 -3.15 21.97 17.77
C ALA A 402 -2.58 20.59 17.41
N ASP A 403 -2.06 19.86 18.40
CA ASP A 403 -1.50 18.51 18.21
C ASP A 403 -2.55 17.55 17.60
N PHE A 404 -3.81 17.66 18.05
CA PHE A 404 -4.93 16.90 17.48
C PHE A 404 -5.19 17.26 16.00
N ILE A 405 -5.27 18.55 15.68
CA ILE A 405 -5.54 19.04 14.32
C ILE A 405 -4.40 18.64 13.36
N ASP A 406 -3.15 18.85 13.76
CA ASP A 406 -1.97 18.47 12.98
C ASP A 406 -1.87 16.95 12.82
N GLY A 407 -2.26 16.17 13.85
CA GLY A 407 -2.38 14.72 13.78
C GLY A 407 -3.43 14.24 12.78
N LEU A 408 -4.56 14.94 12.65
CA LEU A 408 -5.61 14.62 11.67
C LEU A 408 -5.20 15.03 10.24
N TYR A 409 -4.56 16.19 10.07
CA TYR A 409 -3.95 16.56 8.79
C TYR A 409 -2.87 15.56 8.36
N TYR A 410 -2.02 15.11 9.28
CA TYR A 410 -0.99 14.10 9.03
C TYR A 410 -1.58 12.74 8.63
N ALA A 411 -2.61 12.26 9.33
CA ALA A 411 -3.32 11.04 8.95
C ALA A 411 -3.89 11.12 7.53
N ALA A 412 -4.46 12.27 7.18
CA ALA A 412 -5.03 12.53 5.88
C ALA A 412 -3.98 12.59 4.76
N ASP A 413 -2.84 13.26 4.98
CA ASP A 413 -1.75 13.34 3.99
C ASP A 413 -0.91 12.05 3.89
N LEU A 414 -0.94 11.18 4.92
CA LEU A 414 -0.51 9.79 4.81
C LEU A 414 -1.47 8.91 3.99
N GLY A 415 -2.69 9.38 3.72
CA GLY A 415 -3.72 8.65 2.99
C GLY A 415 -4.22 7.39 3.70
N VAL A 416 -4.42 7.44 5.02
CA VAL A 416 -4.98 6.31 5.77
C VAL A 416 -6.44 6.05 5.40
N ASP A 417 -6.89 4.80 5.44
CA ASP A 417 -8.22 4.39 5.02
C ASP A 417 -9.33 4.78 6.01
N VAL A 418 -8.96 4.84 7.30
CA VAL A 418 -9.81 5.24 8.42
C VAL A 418 -8.96 5.82 9.56
N VAL A 419 -9.51 6.77 10.32
CA VAL A 419 -8.93 7.24 11.59
C VAL A 419 -9.84 6.92 12.77
N ASN A 420 -9.21 6.51 13.88
CA ASN A 420 -9.85 6.32 15.18
C ASN A 420 -9.49 7.47 16.12
N ILE A 421 -10.51 8.15 16.64
CA ILE A 421 -10.37 9.26 17.58
C ILE A 421 -11.10 8.89 18.89
N SER A 422 -10.40 8.20 19.79
CA SER A 422 -10.94 7.76 21.09
C SER A 422 -10.83 8.83 22.19
N LEU A 423 -10.82 10.11 21.77
CA LEU A 423 -10.64 11.31 22.59
C LEU A 423 -11.64 12.40 22.15
N GLY A 424 -11.80 13.47 22.95
CA GLY A 424 -12.61 14.61 22.58
C GLY A 424 -12.74 15.66 23.68
N ALA A 425 -13.48 16.74 23.41
CA ALA A 425 -13.75 17.84 24.34
C ALA A 425 -15.16 18.44 24.13
N THR A 426 -15.72 19.08 25.15
CA THR A 426 -17.02 19.78 25.05
C THR A 426 -16.96 20.99 24.12
N ALA A 427 -18.12 21.38 23.57
CA ALA A 427 -18.26 22.61 22.80
C ALA A 427 -17.86 23.89 23.56
N ALA A 428 -17.86 23.85 24.90
CA ALA A 428 -17.47 24.94 25.78
C ALA A 428 -15.96 25.07 25.97
N GLU A 429 -15.22 23.96 26.03
CA GLU A 429 -13.76 23.94 26.25
C GLU A 429 -12.98 24.44 25.04
N ILE A 430 -13.38 24.05 23.82
CA ILE A 430 -12.73 24.48 22.58
C ILE A 430 -13.37 25.74 21.95
N GLY A 431 -14.54 26.15 22.44
CA GLY A 431 -15.23 27.36 22.00
C GLY A 431 -15.68 27.33 20.52
N ALA A 432 -16.03 28.51 19.98
CA ALA A 432 -16.50 28.61 18.59
C ALA A 432 -15.36 28.43 17.56
N SER A 433 -14.20 29.04 17.80
CA SER A 433 -13.06 28.95 16.88
C SER A 433 -12.40 27.57 16.87
N GLY A 434 -12.33 26.88 18.02
CA GLY A 434 -11.80 25.51 18.07
C GLY A 434 -12.68 24.53 17.28
N ARG A 435 -14.01 24.63 17.41
CA ARG A 435 -14.96 23.82 16.61
C ARG A 435 -14.81 24.06 15.11
N ALA A 436 -14.65 25.32 14.67
CA ALA A 436 -14.46 25.63 13.26
C ALA A 436 -13.15 25.02 12.70
N LEU A 437 -12.06 25.08 13.47
CA LEU A 437 -10.77 24.47 13.07
C LEU A 437 -10.80 22.93 13.09
N MET A 438 -11.53 22.32 14.03
CA MET A 438 -11.76 20.87 14.02
C MET A 438 -12.58 20.44 12.79
N GLN A 439 -13.62 21.18 12.41
CA GLN A 439 -14.39 20.90 11.19
C GLN A 439 -13.51 21.04 9.94
N GLU A 440 -12.67 22.08 9.85
CA GLU A 440 -11.76 22.27 8.71
C GLU A 440 -10.76 21.10 8.53
N ALA A 441 -10.26 20.53 9.63
CA ALA A 441 -9.39 19.35 9.60
C ALA A 441 -10.14 18.05 9.26
N VAL A 442 -11.38 17.90 9.75
CA VAL A 442 -12.30 16.80 9.40
C VAL A 442 -12.67 16.83 7.92
N ASP A 443 -13.07 17.99 7.39
CA ASP A 443 -13.39 18.20 5.97
C ASP A 443 -12.19 17.87 5.08
N TYR A 444 -10.98 18.27 5.48
CA TYR A 444 -9.73 17.97 4.76
C TYR A 444 -9.42 16.47 4.65
N ALA A 445 -9.71 15.73 5.72
CA ALA A 445 -9.54 14.28 5.78
C ALA A 445 -10.64 13.54 5.01
N HIS A 446 -11.91 13.92 5.20
CA HIS A 446 -13.04 13.36 4.46
C HIS A 446 -12.90 13.61 2.94
N ALA A 447 -12.45 14.79 2.52
CA ALA A 447 -12.19 15.11 1.11
C ALA A 447 -11.04 14.29 0.47
N ARG A 448 -10.24 13.57 1.27
CA ARG A 448 -9.24 12.58 0.82
C ARG A 448 -9.77 11.14 0.84
N GLY A 449 -11.01 10.94 1.24
CA GLY A 449 -11.65 9.63 1.37
C GLY A 449 -11.37 8.90 2.68
N VAL A 450 -10.74 9.56 3.67
CA VAL A 450 -10.54 9.00 5.00
C VAL A 450 -11.90 8.88 5.70
N VAL A 451 -12.22 7.70 6.23
CA VAL A 451 -13.37 7.54 7.14
C VAL A 451 -12.97 7.98 8.54
N ILE A 452 -13.81 8.74 9.24
CA ILE A 452 -13.45 9.33 10.53
C ILE A 452 -14.39 8.77 11.60
N VAL A 453 -13.86 8.07 12.60
CA VAL A 453 -14.62 7.43 13.67
C VAL A 453 -14.23 8.04 15.02
N SER A 454 -15.19 8.55 15.78
CA SER A 454 -14.91 9.27 17.04
C SER A 454 -15.84 8.86 18.18
N ALA A 455 -15.30 8.88 19.40
CA ALA A 455 -16.00 8.52 20.63
C ALA A 455 -16.95 9.64 21.11
N ALA A 456 -18.21 9.31 21.45
CA ALA A 456 -19.26 10.31 21.75
C ALA A 456 -19.06 11.15 23.03
N GLY A 457 -18.44 10.59 24.07
CA GLY A 457 -18.25 11.23 25.40
C GLY A 457 -18.76 10.36 26.55
N ASN A 458 -18.37 10.65 27.79
CA ASN A 458 -18.47 9.73 28.94
C ASN A 458 -19.13 10.33 30.21
N GLU A 459 -20.04 11.30 30.05
CA GLU A 459 -20.66 12.07 31.14
C GLU A 459 -22.16 11.76 31.36
N GLY A 460 -22.74 10.88 30.53
CA GLY A 460 -24.14 10.44 30.57
C GLY A 460 -25.14 11.49 30.07
N ARG A 461 -24.76 12.33 29.09
CA ARG A 461 -25.47 13.58 28.74
C ARG A 461 -25.83 13.71 27.26
N ASN A 462 -26.82 14.57 27.01
CA ASN A 462 -27.16 15.09 25.68
C ASN A 462 -26.15 16.19 25.27
N ASP A 463 -24.88 15.81 25.12
CA ASP A 463 -23.74 16.72 24.90
C ASP A 463 -22.59 15.92 24.24
N ILE A 464 -22.65 15.75 22.92
CA ILE A 464 -21.64 14.99 22.14
C ILE A 464 -20.33 15.79 22.08
N TYR A 465 -19.21 15.11 22.34
CA TYR A 465 -17.88 15.72 22.30
C TYR A 465 -17.41 15.98 20.86
N TYR A 466 -16.62 17.04 20.68
CA TYR A 466 -15.89 17.25 19.45
C TYR A 466 -14.59 16.42 19.45
N PRO A 467 -14.21 15.75 18.35
CA PRO A 467 -14.75 15.92 16.99
C PRO A 467 -15.96 15.02 16.62
N ALA A 468 -16.48 14.16 17.51
CA ALA A 468 -17.68 13.35 17.22
C ALA A 468 -18.94 14.18 16.92
N ALA A 469 -18.96 15.47 17.31
CA ALA A 469 -20.01 16.44 16.98
C ALA A 469 -19.74 17.29 15.71
N CYS A 470 -18.74 16.92 14.89
CA CYS A 470 -18.49 17.50 13.56
C CYS A 470 -19.34 16.79 12.48
N ASP A 471 -19.65 17.49 11.39
CA ASP A 471 -20.14 16.84 10.17
C ASP A 471 -19.04 15.93 9.60
N HIS A 472 -19.40 14.84 8.90
CA HIS A 472 -18.46 13.83 8.35
C HIS A 472 -17.65 13.00 9.38
N VAL A 473 -18.12 12.89 10.62
CA VAL A 473 -17.54 12.00 11.65
C VAL A 473 -18.58 11.00 12.14
N ILE A 474 -18.25 9.71 12.08
CA ILE A 474 -19.08 8.64 12.64
C ILE A 474 -18.95 8.69 14.17
N CYS A 475 -19.98 9.19 14.85
CA CYS A 475 -20.07 9.29 16.29
C CYS A 475 -20.50 7.96 16.92
N VAL A 476 -19.67 7.44 17.84
CA VAL A 476 -19.85 6.13 18.45
C VAL A 476 -20.23 6.20 19.93
N GLY A 477 -21.44 5.73 20.24
CA GLY A 477 -21.94 5.50 21.60
C GLY A 477 -21.53 4.14 22.18
N ALA A 478 -21.61 3.98 23.51
CA ALA A 478 -21.14 2.79 24.23
C ALA A 478 -22.30 1.93 24.76
N THR A 479 -22.29 0.62 24.48
CA THR A 479 -23.18 -0.39 25.09
C THR A 479 -22.48 -1.33 26.08
N ASP A 480 -23.28 -1.95 26.95
CA ASP A 480 -22.88 -3.05 27.82
C ASP A 480 -23.13 -4.45 27.18
N ALA A 481 -22.89 -5.52 27.95
CA ALA A 481 -23.05 -6.90 27.48
C ALA A 481 -24.52 -7.38 27.34
N ALA A 482 -25.50 -6.55 27.72
CA ALA A 482 -26.93 -6.75 27.50
C ALA A 482 -27.47 -5.88 26.34
N ASP A 483 -26.58 -5.23 25.58
CA ASP A 483 -26.84 -4.21 24.56
C ASP A 483 -27.48 -2.92 25.09
N VAL A 484 -27.47 -2.68 26.41
CA VAL A 484 -28.01 -1.46 27.00
C VAL A 484 -26.99 -0.33 26.84
N LEU A 485 -27.44 0.88 26.46
CA LEU A 485 -26.58 2.06 26.44
C LEU A 485 -25.96 2.26 27.84
N ALA A 486 -24.63 2.29 27.90
CA ALA A 486 -23.91 2.45 29.14
C ALA A 486 -24.25 3.80 29.79
N THR A 487 -24.42 3.83 31.11
CA THR A 487 -24.94 5.00 31.84
C THR A 487 -24.04 6.23 31.78
N TYR A 488 -22.78 6.07 31.37
CA TYR A 488 -21.84 7.14 31.11
C TYR A 488 -21.86 7.62 29.65
N SER A 489 -22.41 6.87 28.69
CA SER A 489 -22.34 7.26 27.27
C SER A 489 -23.08 8.58 27.07
N ASN A 490 -22.40 9.56 26.46
CA ASN A 490 -23.10 10.70 25.89
C ASN A 490 -23.93 10.24 24.69
N TYR A 491 -24.95 11.04 24.39
CA TYR A 491 -25.99 10.80 23.40
C TYR A 491 -26.42 12.14 22.80
N GLY A 492 -27.19 12.16 21.70
CA GLY A 492 -27.65 13.40 21.10
C GLY A 492 -27.91 13.32 19.60
N SER A 493 -28.12 14.50 19.00
CA SER A 493 -28.52 14.66 17.59
C SER A 493 -27.47 14.27 16.55
N GLN A 494 -26.24 14.03 16.97
CA GLN A 494 -25.11 13.62 16.13
C GLN A 494 -24.72 12.15 16.37
N MET A 495 -25.54 11.33 17.04
CA MET A 495 -25.22 9.92 17.26
C MET A 495 -25.48 9.10 16.00
N ASP A 496 -24.48 8.36 15.50
CA ASP A 496 -24.64 7.54 14.29
C ASP A 496 -24.82 6.06 14.60
N ILE A 497 -24.05 5.52 15.54
CA ILE A 497 -24.05 4.09 15.87
C ILE A 497 -23.58 3.85 17.31
N ALA A 498 -23.99 2.73 17.90
CA ALA A 498 -23.47 2.25 19.17
C ALA A 498 -22.61 0.98 19.00
N ALA A 499 -21.61 0.81 19.87
CA ALA A 499 -20.74 -0.37 19.90
C ALA A 499 -20.35 -0.75 21.34
N PRO A 500 -19.82 -1.96 21.59
CA PRO A 500 -19.46 -2.42 22.93
C PRO A 500 -18.41 -1.54 23.61
N GLY A 501 -18.83 -0.70 24.56
CA GLY A 501 -17.95 0.12 25.40
C GLY A 501 -17.71 -0.46 26.79
N GLY A 502 -18.57 -1.39 27.23
CA GLY A 502 -18.46 -2.09 28.50
C GLY A 502 -18.75 -1.25 29.74
N VAL A 503 -18.66 -1.86 30.93
CA VAL A 503 -18.97 -1.20 32.21
C VAL A 503 -17.95 -1.55 33.29
N ALA A 504 -17.59 -0.54 34.08
CA ALA A 504 -16.63 -0.62 35.19
C ALA A 504 -16.99 -1.72 36.20
N GLY A 505 -16.03 -2.62 36.48
CA GLY A 505 -16.17 -3.64 37.53
C GLY A 505 -17.07 -4.84 37.20
N THR A 506 -17.75 -4.85 36.05
CA THR A 506 -18.64 -5.95 35.63
C THR A 506 -18.21 -6.58 34.30
N ASN A 507 -18.14 -5.78 33.24
CA ASN A 507 -17.96 -6.24 31.86
C ASN A 507 -17.21 -5.18 31.03
N GLY A 508 -15.99 -4.84 31.46
CA GLY A 508 -15.09 -4.02 30.66
C GLY A 508 -14.68 -4.71 29.35
N ILE A 509 -14.10 -3.94 28.44
CA ILE A 509 -13.50 -4.42 27.20
C ILE A 509 -12.05 -4.82 27.47
N LEU A 510 -11.71 -6.08 27.19
CA LEU A 510 -10.35 -6.61 27.32
C LEU A 510 -9.54 -6.38 26.05
N SER A 511 -8.37 -5.77 26.20
CA SER A 511 -7.40 -5.53 25.12
C SER A 511 -5.98 -5.46 25.68
N THR A 512 -5.00 -5.27 24.80
CA THR A 512 -3.59 -4.95 25.10
C THR A 512 -3.46 -3.67 25.93
N TYR A 513 -2.34 -3.51 26.66
CA TYR A 513 -2.12 -2.34 27.51
C TYR A 513 -0.64 -2.14 27.83
N ALA A 514 -0.20 -0.87 27.88
CA ALA A 514 1.12 -0.50 28.37
C ALA A 514 1.04 -0.04 29.84
N TYR A 515 1.77 -0.70 30.74
CA TYR A 515 1.90 -0.21 32.12
C TYR A 515 3.33 -0.30 32.63
N ALA A 516 3.90 0.85 33.01
CA ALA A 516 5.24 0.96 33.61
C ALA A 516 6.38 0.25 32.82
N GLY A 517 6.24 0.13 31.50
CA GLY A 517 7.19 -0.58 30.63
C GLY A 517 6.95 -2.09 30.49
N ALA A 518 5.80 -2.60 30.96
CA ALA A 518 5.36 -3.98 30.75
C ALA A 518 4.24 -4.05 29.70
N HIS A 519 4.45 -4.91 28.70
CA HIS A 519 3.46 -5.34 27.71
C HIS A 519 2.44 -6.25 28.43
N THR A 520 1.17 -5.83 28.52
CA THR A 520 0.16 -6.53 29.32
C THR A 520 -1.25 -6.38 28.74
N TYR A 521 -2.28 -6.81 29.48
CA TYR A 521 -3.68 -6.77 29.05
C TYR A 521 -4.54 -6.24 30.20
N THR A 522 -5.54 -5.41 29.90
CA THR A 522 -6.44 -4.88 30.94
C THR A 522 -7.88 -4.70 30.44
N TYR A 523 -8.80 -4.59 31.39
CA TYR A 523 -10.20 -4.23 31.13
C TYR A 523 -10.36 -2.71 31.29
N LEU A 524 -10.70 -2.01 30.20
CA LEU A 524 -11.15 -0.62 30.24
C LEU A 524 -12.65 -0.54 29.93
N PHE A 525 -13.23 0.65 29.99
CA PHE A 525 -14.59 0.93 29.58
C PHE A 525 -14.69 2.39 29.11
N GLY A 526 -15.61 2.66 28.19
CA GLY A 526 -15.83 4.00 27.64
C GLY A 526 -16.31 3.98 26.18
N THR A 527 -16.81 5.11 25.68
CA THR A 527 -16.99 5.33 24.25
C THR A 527 -15.67 5.20 23.48
N SER A 528 -14.56 5.50 24.15
CA SER A 528 -13.18 5.29 23.69
C SER A 528 -12.83 3.82 23.39
N MET A 529 -13.54 2.85 24.00
CA MET A 529 -13.43 1.41 23.70
C MET A 529 -14.49 0.94 22.69
N ALA A 530 -15.60 1.68 22.54
CA ALA A 530 -16.63 1.40 21.53
C ALA A 530 -16.18 1.81 20.12
N ALA A 531 -15.60 3.01 19.97
CA ALA A 531 -15.08 3.55 18.72
C ALA A 531 -14.14 2.58 17.95
N PRO A 532 -13.13 1.93 18.57
CA PRO A 532 -12.24 1.03 17.86
C PRO A 532 -12.90 -0.25 17.31
N PHE A 533 -14.05 -0.70 17.81
CA PHE A 533 -14.81 -1.77 17.14
C PHE A 533 -15.43 -1.26 15.83
N VAL A 534 -15.91 -0.02 15.79
CA VAL A 534 -16.44 0.61 14.56
C VAL A 534 -15.31 0.92 13.58
N THR A 535 -14.17 1.42 14.05
CA THR A 535 -12.95 1.54 13.23
C THR A 535 -12.54 0.18 12.65
N GLY A 536 -12.57 -0.89 13.45
CA GLY A 536 -12.32 -2.25 13.00
C GLY A 536 -13.31 -2.70 11.92
N ALA A 537 -14.60 -2.42 12.09
CA ALA A 537 -15.63 -2.69 11.09
C ALA A 537 -15.32 -2.00 9.75
N VAL A 538 -15.05 -0.69 9.79
CA VAL A 538 -14.66 0.11 8.62
C VAL A 538 -13.39 -0.46 7.97
N ALA A 539 -12.42 -0.92 8.76
CA ALA A 539 -11.18 -1.51 8.26
C ALA A 539 -11.39 -2.90 7.59
N LEU A 540 -12.33 -3.72 8.10
CA LEU A 540 -12.79 -4.93 7.41
C LEU A 540 -13.50 -4.58 6.10
N MET A 541 -14.43 -3.62 6.11
CA MET A 541 -15.17 -3.18 4.91
C MET A 541 -14.22 -2.59 3.85
N ARG A 542 -13.18 -1.85 4.26
CA ARG A 542 -12.06 -1.38 3.43
C ARG A 542 -11.20 -2.50 2.85
N SER A 543 -11.17 -3.67 3.47
CA SER A 543 -10.45 -4.85 2.96
C SER A 543 -11.30 -5.61 1.96
N HIS A 544 -12.58 -5.82 2.28
CA HIS A 544 -13.56 -6.51 1.46
C HIS A 544 -13.97 -5.74 0.19
N ALA A 545 -14.11 -4.41 0.30
CA ALA A 545 -14.51 -3.51 -0.78
C ALA A 545 -13.53 -2.31 -0.91
N PRO A 546 -12.25 -2.52 -1.31
CA PRO A 546 -11.23 -1.48 -1.23
C PRO A 546 -11.59 -0.19 -1.96
N GLY A 547 -12.11 -0.30 -3.19
CA GLY A 547 -12.53 0.83 -4.00
C GLY A 547 -13.74 1.61 -3.49
N ALA A 548 -14.42 1.20 -2.40
CA ALA A 548 -15.61 1.86 -1.87
C ALA A 548 -15.34 3.32 -1.44
N THR A 549 -16.33 4.20 -1.52
CA THR A 549 -16.22 5.57 -0.96
C THR A 549 -16.47 5.56 0.55
N ALA A 550 -16.07 6.64 1.23
CA ALA A 550 -16.40 6.82 2.65
C ALA A 550 -17.91 6.75 2.88
N ALA A 551 -18.70 7.44 2.07
CA ALA A 551 -20.17 7.46 2.14
C ALA A 551 -20.84 6.10 1.80
N GLU A 552 -20.26 5.30 0.91
CA GLU A 552 -20.75 3.93 0.64
C GLU A 552 -20.50 3.01 1.86
N ILE A 553 -19.32 3.12 2.49
CA ILE A 553 -18.98 2.36 3.70
C ILE A 553 -19.86 2.80 4.87
N GLU A 554 -20.00 4.10 5.09
CA GLU A 554 -20.87 4.70 6.12
C GLU A 554 -22.33 4.25 5.93
N SER A 555 -22.87 4.37 4.72
CA SER A 555 -24.25 3.94 4.40
C SER A 555 -24.46 2.44 4.66
N ALA A 556 -23.51 1.57 4.26
CA ALA A 556 -23.59 0.14 4.52
C ALA A 556 -23.46 -0.19 6.02
N LEU A 557 -22.54 0.46 6.73
CA LEU A 557 -22.32 0.30 8.16
C LEU A 557 -23.59 0.65 8.96
N LEU A 558 -24.13 1.84 8.72
CA LEU A 558 -25.29 2.36 9.45
C LEU A 558 -26.58 1.61 9.11
N SER A 559 -26.80 1.24 7.84
CA SER A 559 -28.00 0.48 7.44
C SER A 559 -27.96 -1.00 7.83
N SER A 560 -26.77 -1.55 8.15
CA SER A 560 -26.61 -2.91 8.71
C SER A 560 -26.73 -2.98 10.23
N ALA A 561 -26.83 -1.84 10.92
CA ALA A 561 -26.87 -1.81 12.37
C ALA A 561 -28.13 -2.50 12.91
N LYS A 562 -27.96 -3.21 14.03
CA LYS A 562 -29.07 -3.81 14.76
C LYS A 562 -29.81 -2.72 15.54
N ASP A 563 -30.97 -2.32 15.02
CA ASP A 563 -31.94 -1.41 15.66
C ASP A 563 -32.11 -1.72 17.16
N LEU A 564 -31.98 -0.68 17.99
CA LEU A 564 -32.10 -0.68 19.44
C LEU A 564 -32.67 0.65 19.91
N GLY A 565 -33.62 0.62 20.85
CA GLY A 565 -34.25 1.82 21.40
C GLY A 565 -35.61 2.06 20.77
N GLU A 566 -35.84 3.27 20.25
CA GLU A 566 -37.01 3.59 19.43
C GLU A 566 -36.74 3.21 17.95
N PRO A 567 -37.72 2.62 17.22
CA PRO A 567 -37.45 2.01 15.90
C PRO A 567 -36.85 2.96 14.85
N GLY A 568 -35.73 2.56 14.26
CA GLY A 568 -34.96 3.35 13.30
C GLY A 568 -33.82 4.11 13.96
N TRP A 569 -33.62 5.38 13.57
CA TRP A 569 -32.60 6.24 14.18
C TRP A 569 -33.13 6.88 15.46
N ASP A 570 -32.39 6.76 16.57
CA ASP A 570 -32.68 7.46 17.82
C ASP A 570 -31.46 8.18 18.43
N LEU A 571 -31.72 9.13 19.33
CA LEU A 571 -30.70 9.98 19.96
C LEU A 571 -29.67 9.20 20.80
N ARG A 572 -29.96 7.95 21.18
CA ARG A 572 -29.18 7.13 22.14
C ARG A 572 -28.26 6.16 21.43
N TYR A 573 -28.77 5.42 20.46
CA TYR A 573 -28.05 4.37 19.75
C TYR A 573 -27.69 4.76 18.31
N GLY A 574 -28.16 5.91 17.83
CA GLY A 574 -28.08 6.26 16.41
C GLY A 574 -28.93 5.27 15.62
N ASN A 575 -28.34 4.62 14.62
CA ASN A 575 -28.97 3.56 13.85
C ASN A 575 -28.98 2.18 14.57
N GLY A 576 -28.40 2.06 15.76
CA GLY A 576 -28.40 0.84 16.57
C GLY A 576 -27.01 0.29 16.89
N LEU A 577 -26.92 -0.99 17.23
CA LEU A 577 -25.66 -1.68 17.56
C LEU A 577 -24.95 -2.17 16.30
N LEU A 578 -23.65 -1.88 16.18
CA LEU A 578 -22.74 -2.43 15.19
C LEU A 578 -22.90 -3.94 14.98
N GLN A 579 -23.06 -4.41 13.74
CA GLN A 579 -23.01 -5.83 13.35
C GLN A 579 -21.96 -6.01 12.24
N LEU A 580 -20.80 -6.58 12.57
CA LEU A 580 -19.62 -6.66 11.68
C LEU A 580 -19.89 -7.47 10.40
N ARG A 581 -20.59 -8.60 10.54
CA ARG A 581 -20.86 -9.51 9.42
C ARG A 581 -21.99 -8.99 8.54
N ASP A 582 -23.07 -8.48 9.13
CA ASP A 582 -24.14 -7.85 8.34
C ASP A 582 -23.63 -6.60 7.58
N ALA A 583 -22.69 -5.82 8.14
CA ALA A 583 -22.02 -4.72 7.42
C ALA A 583 -21.20 -5.20 6.20
N LEU A 584 -20.48 -6.32 6.35
CA LEU A 584 -19.74 -6.96 5.25
C LEU A 584 -20.66 -7.59 4.19
N GLU A 585 -21.82 -8.12 4.57
CA GLU A 585 -22.83 -8.61 3.63
C GLU A 585 -23.64 -7.48 2.95
N THR A 586 -23.62 -6.27 3.52
CA THR A 586 -24.31 -5.07 2.99
C THR A 586 -23.44 -4.25 2.03
N ILE A 587 -22.13 -4.14 2.28
CA ILE A 587 -21.23 -3.38 1.39
C ILE A 587 -21.00 -4.12 0.07
N VAL A 588 -21.40 -3.50 -1.05
CA VAL A 588 -21.17 -4.05 -2.39
C VAL A 588 -19.80 -3.57 -2.90
N PRO A 589 -18.83 -4.45 -3.18
CA PRO A 589 -17.56 -4.05 -3.77
C PRO A 589 -17.78 -3.42 -5.15
N PRO A 590 -17.29 -2.19 -5.41
CA PRO A 590 -17.36 -1.61 -6.75
C PRO A 590 -16.40 -2.36 -7.71
N PRO A 591 -16.63 -2.27 -9.04
CA PRO A 591 -15.69 -2.80 -10.02
C PRO A 591 -14.28 -2.23 -9.83
N ALA A 592 -13.29 -3.12 -9.86
CA ALA A 592 -11.90 -2.85 -9.55
C ALA A 592 -10.97 -3.83 -10.29
N PRO A 593 -9.67 -3.52 -10.46
CA PRO A 593 -8.69 -4.46 -10.99
C PRO A 593 -8.54 -5.71 -10.13
N SER A 594 -8.34 -6.86 -10.78
CA SER A 594 -7.97 -8.10 -10.08
C SER A 594 -6.48 -8.07 -9.74
N VAL A 595 -6.14 -7.50 -8.58
CA VAL A 595 -4.74 -7.33 -8.14
C VAL A 595 -4.20 -8.64 -7.54
N THR A 596 -3.08 -9.10 -8.08
CA THR A 596 -2.33 -10.29 -7.67
C THR A 596 -0.87 -9.92 -7.40
N ARG A 597 -0.16 -10.75 -6.64
CA ARG A 597 1.26 -10.52 -6.28
C ARG A 597 2.12 -11.73 -6.65
N VAL A 598 3.01 -11.54 -7.62
CA VAL A 598 3.95 -12.56 -8.10
C VAL A 598 5.30 -12.32 -7.41
N GLN A 599 5.62 -13.16 -6.44
CA GLN A 599 6.75 -12.99 -5.53
C GLN A 599 7.36 -14.34 -5.12
N GLY A 600 8.62 -14.31 -4.70
CA GLY A 600 9.27 -15.38 -3.96
C GLY A 600 10.12 -14.85 -2.80
N VAL A 601 10.81 -15.74 -2.10
CA VAL A 601 11.69 -15.38 -0.97
C VAL A 601 12.94 -14.60 -1.39
N ASP A 602 13.32 -14.68 -2.66
CA ASP A 602 14.32 -13.86 -3.31
C ASP A 602 13.95 -13.67 -4.81
N ARG A 603 14.70 -12.81 -5.52
CA ARG A 603 14.52 -12.55 -6.97
C ARG A 603 14.48 -13.79 -7.85
N TYR A 604 15.17 -14.87 -7.45
CA TYR A 604 15.22 -16.12 -8.21
C TYR A 604 13.94 -16.92 -8.02
N ALA A 605 13.45 -16.98 -6.78
CA ALA A 605 12.13 -17.51 -6.48
C ALA A 605 11.00 -16.65 -7.11
N THR A 606 11.16 -15.31 -7.20
CA THR A 606 10.22 -14.44 -7.93
C THR A 606 10.20 -14.75 -9.42
N ALA A 607 11.35 -14.99 -10.07
CA ALA A 607 11.41 -15.42 -11.47
C ALA A 607 10.77 -16.80 -11.70
N ILE A 608 10.93 -17.74 -10.75
CA ILE A 608 10.22 -19.03 -10.77
C ILE A 608 8.70 -18.84 -10.58
N ALA A 609 8.25 -17.91 -9.73
CA ALA A 609 6.84 -17.58 -9.57
C ALA A 609 6.25 -16.96 -10.85
N GLN A 610 6.99 -16.08 -11.53
CA GLN A 610 6.62 -15.53 -12.85
C GLN A 610 6.51 -16.62 -13.91
N SER A 611 7.43 -17.58 -13.90
CA SER A 611 7.38 -18.75 -14.77
C SER A 611 6.15 -19.64 -14.51
N ASN A 612 5.81 -19.89 -13.24
CA ASN A 612 4.62 -20.68 -12.87
C ASN A 612 3.31 -19.97 -13.21
N ALA A 613 3.27 -18.63 -13.19
CA ALA A 613 2.08 -17.87 -13.57
C ALA A 613 1.77 -17.97 -15.07
N GLY A 614 2.76 -17.74 -15.95
CA GLY A 614 2.52 -17.62 -17.40
C GLY A 614 2.71 -18.91 -18.24
N PHE A 615 3.48 -19.88 -17.74
CA PHE A 615 3.99 -21.00 -18.54
C PHE A 615 3.58 -22.34 -17.92
N ALA A 616 2.89 -23.15 -18.71
CA ALA A 616 2.29 -24.41 -18.26
C ALA A 616 3.32 -25.55 -18.18
N SER A 617 2.95 -26.62 -17.48
CA SER A 617 3.81 -27.81 -17.34
C SER A 617 4.03 -28.48 -18.69
N GLY A 618 5.29 -28.77 -19.03
CA GLY A 618 5.68 -29.45 -20.26
C GLY A 618 5.57 -28.63 -21.57
N THR A 619 5.31 -27.32 -21.53
CA THR A 619 5.08 -26.52 -22.74
C THR A 619 6.29 -25.73 -23.25
N VAL A 620 7.46 -25.80 -22.60
CA VAL A 620 8.62 -24.96 -22.93
C VAL A 620 9.86 -25.81 -23.14
N THR A 621 10.24 -26.02 -24.40
CA THR A 621 11.40 -26.84 -24.80
C THR A 621 12.74 -26.12 -24.58
N THR A 622 12.79 -24.80 -24.84
CA THR A 622 13.99 -23.96 -24.63
C THR A 622 13.68 -22.89 -23.59
N THR A 623 14.49 -22.76 -22.55
CA THR A 623 14.35 -21.72 -21.51
C THR A 623 15.50 -20.74 -21.55
N VAL A 624 15.21 -19.44 -21.48
CA VAL A 624 16.24 -18.38 -21.41
C VAL A 624 16.59 -18.07 -19.95
N VAL A 625 17.89 -17.90 -19.69
CA VAL A 625 18.42 -17.73 -18.33
C VAL A 625 19.44 -16.60 -18.31
N ALA A 626 19.27 -15.64 -17.38
CA ALA A 626 20.19 -14.52 -17.20
C ALA A 626 20.72 -14.42 -15.75
N SER A 627 21.72 -13.56 -15.52
CA SER A 627 22.25 -13.30 -14.18
C SER A 627 21.29 -12.42 -13.38
N GLY A 628 20.92 -12.87 -12.18
CA GLY A 628 20.14 -12.06 -11.23
C GLY A 628 21.00 -11.10 -10.39
N GLU A 629 22.34 -11.13 -10.52
CA GLU A 629 23.27 -10.30 -9.75
C GLU A 629 23.60 -8.99 -10.47
N GLY A 630 23.92 -9.07 -11.77
CA GLY A 630 24.09 -7.93 -12.65
C GLY A 630 23.28 -8.18 -13.93
N PHE A 631 22.26 -7.36 -14.16
CA PHE A 631 21.15 -7.68 -15.07
C PHE A 631 21.04 -6.89 -16.39
N PRO A 632 22.08 -6.23 -16.97
CA PRO A 632 21.93 -5.60 -18.29
C PRO A 632 21.60 -6.64 -19.38
N ASP A 633 22.18 -7.83 -19.26
CA ASP A 633 21.99 -8.98 -20.16
C ASP A 633 20.58 -9.61 -20.02
N ALA A 634 19.91 -9.42 -18.86
CA ALA A 634 18.58 -9.98 -18.61
C ALA A 634 17.47 -9.22 -19.36
N LEU A 635 17.59 -7.89 -19.45
CA LEU A 635 16.57 -7.02 -20.07
C LEU A 635 16.47 -7.26 -21.59
N THR A 636 17.59 -7.58 -22.23
CA THR A 636 17.63 -7.99 -23.63
C THR A 636 17.25 -9.46 -23.79
N GLY A 637 17.65 -10.32 -22.85
CA GLY A 637 17.22 -11.71 -22.78
C GLY A 637 15.69 -11.91 -22.75
N ALA A 638 14.92 -10.93 -22.26
CA ALA A 638 13.47 -10.97 -22.26
C ALA A 638 12.86 -11.07 -23.68
N SER A 639 13.40 -10.35 -24.69
CA SER A 639 12.85 -10.42 -26.05
C SER A 639 13.07 -11.79 -26.69
N LEU A 640 14.23 -12.40 -26.41
CA LEU A 640 14.55 -13.77 -26.83
C LEU A 640 13.71 -14.81 -26.06
N ALA A 641 13.42 -14.59 -24.78
CA ALA A 641 12.56 -15.46 -23.99
C ALA A 641 11.15 -15.54 -24.60
N GLY A 642 10.57 -14.40 -24.97
CA GLY A 642 9.29 -14.32 -25.68
C GLY A 642 9.30 -15.05 -27.03
N ALA A 643 10.35 -14.90 -27.83
CA ALA A 643 10.47 -15.58 -29.12
C ALA A 643 10.55 -17.12 -29.02
N TYR A 644 11.12 -17.67 -27.94
CA TYR A 644 11.04 -19.12 -27.65
C TYR A 644 9.71 -19.55 -27.00
N GLY A 645 8.78 -18.63 -26.72
CA GLY A 645 7.56 -18.91 -25.94
C GLY A 645 7.85 -19.29 -24.48
N SER A 646 8.91 -18.73 -23.91
CA SER A 646 9.56 -19.20 -22.68
C SER A 646 9.66 -18.13 -21.58
N PRO A 647 9.80 -18.52 -20.30
CA PRO A 647 10.11 -17.60 -19.22
C PRO A 647 11.58 -17.18 -19.27
N LEU A 648 11.88 -15.97 -18.78
CA LEU A 648 13.24 -15.59 -18.43
C LEU A 648 13.50 -15.96 -16.97
N LEU A 649 14.23 -17.06 -16.73
CA LEU A 649 14.68 -17.44 -15.39
C LEU A 649 15.98 -16.71 -15.02
N LEU A 650 16.26 -16.63 -13.72
CA LEU A 650 17.47 -15.99 -13.19
C LEU A 650 18.37 -17.02 -12.49
N THR A 651 19.69 -16.88 -12.63
CA THR A 651 20.70 -17.65 -11.85
C THR A 651 21.60 -16.72 -11.03
N ARG A 652 22.13 -17.22 -9.92
CA ARG A 652 23.34 -16.65 -9.28
C ARG A 652 24.54 -16.92 -10.20
N ARG A 653 25.63 -16.16 -10.03
CA ARG A 653 26.82 -16.25 -10.88
C ARG A 653 27.46 -17.64 -10.84
N THR A 654 27.55 -18.27 -9.67
CA THR A 654 28.32 -19.52 -9.46
C THR A 654 27.50 -20.74 -9.01
N SER A 655 26.22 -20.54 -8.66
CA SER A 655 25.32 -21.61 -8.22
C SER A 655 23.90 -21.49 -8.81
N LEU A 656 23.27 -22.63 -9.10
CA LEU A 656 21.85 -22.66 -9.43
C LEU A 656 20.99 -22.36 -8.18
N PRO A 657 19.95 -21.52 -8.28
CA PRO A 657 19.01 -21.27 -7.18
C PRO A 657 18.24 -22.52 -6.72
N VAL A 658 17.74 -22.47 -5.48
CA VAL A 658 16.77 -23.46 -4.98
C VAL A 658 15.52 -23.45 -5.87
N GLY A 659 15.01 -24.63 -6.20
CA GLY A 659 13.86 -24.81 -7.11
C GLY A 659 14.17 -24.71 -8.60
N PHE A 660 15.31 -24.12 -9.02
CA PHE A 660 15.61 -23.83 -10.43
C PHE A 660 15.58 -25.08 -11.34
N LEU A 661 16.20 -26.19 -10.91
CA LEU A 661 16.18 -27.44 -11.68
C LEU A 661 14.79 -28.10 -11.71
N ALA A 662 14.02 -27.99 -10.63
CA ALA A 662 12.65 -28.49 -10.58
C ALA A 662 11.74 -27.68 -11.53
N GLU A 663 11.99 -26.37 -11.65
CA GLU A 663 11.28 -25.50 -12.59
C GLU A 663 11.59 -25.84 -14.05
N LEU A 664 12.85 -26.11 -14.41
CA LEU A 664 13.19 -26.59 -15.76
C LEU A 664 12.52 -27.94 -16.09
N VAL A 665 12.46 -28.86 -15.12
CA VAL A 665 11.75 -30.14 -15.26
C VAL A 665 10.23 -29.92 -15.41
N ARG A 666 9.62 -29.02 -14.63
CA ARG A 666 8.20 -28.63 -14.74
C ARG A 666 7.90 -28.07 -16.12
N LEU A 667 8.75 -27.17 -16.63
CA LEU A 667 8.61 -26.55 -17.94
C LEU A 667 8.73 -27.55 -19.11
N GLY A 668 9.38 -28.69 -18.91
CA GLY A 668 9.71 -29.66 -19.96
C GLY A 668 10.94 -29.25 -20.78
N ALA A 669 11.83 -28.44 -20.21
CA ALA A 669 12.97 -27.88 -20.92
C ALA A 669 14.01 -28.96 -21.24
N THR A 670 14.42 -29.04 -22.50
CA THR A 670 15.56 -29.85 -22.97
C THR A 670 16.78 -28.98 -23.30
N LYS A 671 16.56 -27.69 -23.55
CA LYS A 671 17.59 -26.70 -23.88
C LYS A 671 17.53 -25.49 -22.96
N VAL A 672 18.70 -24.96 -22.61
CA VAL A 672 18.88 -23.70 -21.87
C VAL A 672 19.76 -22.75 -22.66
N VAL A 673 19.32 -21.50 -22.79
CA VAL A 673 20.08 -20.41 -23.40
C VAL A 673 20.53 -19.43 -22.31
N LEU A 674 21.82 -19.46 -21.98
CA LEU A 674 22.45 -18.54 -21.03
C LEU A 674 22.74 -17.21 -21.72
N VAL A 675 22.07 -16.14 -21.31
CA VAL A 675 22.34 -14.78 -21.78
C VAL A 675 23.26 -14.07 -20.78
N GLY A 676 24.49 -13.78 -21.22
CA GLY A 676 25.49 -13.05 -20.45
C GLY A 676 26.87 -13.71 -20.43
N GLY A 677 27.89 -12.87 -20.24
CA GLY A 677 29.31 -13.27 -20.24
C GLY A 677 29.70 -14.15 -19.04
N THR A 678 30.90 -14.73 -19.09
CA THR A 678 31.46 -15.56 -18.01
C THR A 678 31.66 -14.81 -16.69
N ALA A 679 31.74 -13.47 -16.74
CA ALA A 679 31.73 -12.61 -15.57
C ALA A 679 30.34 -12.53 -14.89
N ALA A 680 29.24 -12.67 -15.64
CA ALA A 680 27.87 -12.59 -15.13
C ALA A 680 27.28 -13.96 -14.75
N ILE A 681 27.64 -15.01 -15.51
CA ILE A 681 27.25 -16.41 -15.28
C ILE A 681 28.49 -17.28 -15.49
N ASP A 682 29.02 -17.90 -14.43
CA ASP A 682 30.27 -18.66 -14.46
C ASP A 682 30.17 -19.93 -15.35
N PRO A 683 31.25 -20.39 -15.99
CA PRO A 683 31.30 -21.70 -16.66
C PRO A 683 30.90 -22.89 -15.77
N ALA A 684 30.93 -22.78 -14.44
CA ALA A 684 30.38 -23.76 -13.51
C ALA A 684 28.88 -24.00 -13.71
N ILE A 685 28.10 -22.97 -14.03
CA ILE A 685 26.65 -23.09 -14.31
C ILE A 685 26.40 -23.95 -15.55
N VAL A 686 27.22 -23.77 -16.61
CA VAL A 686 27.16 -24.61 -17.82
C VAL A 686 27.37 -26.07 -17.46
N ARG A 687 28.41 -26.38 -16.66
CA ARG A 687 28.71 -27.75 -16.22
C ARG A 687 27.59 -28.34 -15.35
N GLN A 688 26.99 -27.54 -14.46
CA GLN A 688 25.88 -27.96 -13.60
C GLN A 688 24.63 -28.31 -14.43
N LEU A 689 24.31 -27.53 -15.46
CA LEU A 689 23.15 -27.76 -16.34
C LEU A 689 23.38 -28.90 -17.34
N SER A 690 24.53 -28.97 -18.01
CA SER A 690 24.82 -30.08 -18.93
C SER A 690 24.91 -31.44 -18.21
N ALA A 691 25.27 -31.45 -16.92
CA ALA A 691 25.25 -32.65 -16.10
C ALA A 691 23.83 -33.20 -15.83
N THR A 692 22.76 -32.42 -16.06
CA THR A 692 21.37 -32.90 -16.00
C THR A 692 20.83 -33.33 -17.38
N GLY A 693 21.69 -33.41 -18.41
CA GLY A 693 21.31 -33.82 -19.77
C GLY A 693 20.75 -32.70 -20.66
N LEU A 694 20.79 -31.45 -20.20
CA LEU A 694 20.33 -30.29 -20.98
C LEU A 694 21.34 -29.87 -22.04
N GLU A 695 20.86 -29.49 -23.23
CA GLU A 695 21.63 -28.68 -24.16
C GLU A 695 21.83 -27.28 -23.56
N VAL A 696 23.07 -26.75 -23.56
CA VAL A 696 23.37 -25.43 -22.99
C VAL A 696 24.09 -24.57 -24.02
N GLN A 697 23.37 -23.58 -24.54
CA GLN A 697 23.90 -22.53 -25.41
C GLN A 697 24.24 -21.30 -24.55
N ARG A 698 25.23 -20.50 -24.97
CA ARG A 698 25.53 -19.20 -24.36
C ARG A 698 25.61 -18.10 -25.41
N ILE A 699 24.93 -16.99 -25.12
CA ILE A 699 24.95 -15.77 -25.92
C ILE A 699 25.61 -14.69 -25.06
N ALA A 700 26.74 -14.14 -25.51
CA ALA A 700 27.53 -13.19 -24.75
C ALA A 700 28.40 -12.31 -25.66
N GLY A 701 28.49 -11.03 -25.32
CA GLY A 701 29.44 -10.09 -25.89
C GLY A 701 30.69 -9.86 -25.03
N ARG A 702 31.54 -8.91 -25.42
CA ARG A 702 32.65 -8.42 -24.58
C ARG A 702 32.13 -7.50 -23.47
N ASP A 703 31.12 -6.70 -23.78
CA ASP A 703 30.29 -5.98 -22.83
C ASP A 703 28.79 -6.11 -23.16
N ARG A 704 27.94 -5.47 -22.36
CA ARG A 704 26.47 -5.47 -22.49
C ARG A 704 25.94 -5.02 -23.85
N TYR A 705 26.66 -4.17 -24.58
CA TYR A 705 26.24 -3.67 -25.89
C TYR A 705 26.51 -4.72 -26.98
N ASP A 706 27.65 -5.42 -26.88
CA ASP A 706 27.91 -6.61 -27.68
C ASP A 706 26.94 -7.75 -27.33
N THR A 707 26.58 -7.96 -26.05
CA THR A 707 25.58 -8.98 -25.66
C THR A 707 24.20 -8.64 -26.23
N ALA A 708 23.77 -7.38 -26.17
CA ALA A 708 22.50 -6.93 -26.77
C ALA A 708 22.46 -7.20 -28.28
N ALA A 709 23.55 -6.90 -28.99
CA ALA A 709 23.69 -7.22 -30.42
C ALA A 709 23.61 -8.73 -30.68
N ALA A 710 24.32 -9.56 -29.92
CA ALA A 710 24.32 -11.01 -30.08
C ALA A 710 22.93 -11.64 -29.78
N VAL A 711 22.19 -11.12 -28.80
CA VAL A 711 20.81 -11.51 -28.52
C VAL A 711 19.87 -11.14 -29.68
N ALA A 712 20.07 -9.96 -30.29
CA ALA A 712 19.30 -9.55 -31.46
C ALA A 712 19.60 -10.41 -32.71
N SER A 713 20.84 -10.88 -32.88
CA SER A 713 21.19 -11.86 -33.93
C SER A 713 20.55 -13.23 -33.69
N GLU A 714 20.53 -13.74 -32.45
CA GLU A 714 19.81 -14.98 -32.14
C GLU A 714 18.29 -14.83 -32.35
N LEU A 715 17.72 -13.68 -31.98
CA LEU A 715 16.30 -13.39 -32.15
C LEU A 715 15.87 -13.48 -33.62
N ALA A 716 16.70 -13.02 -34.56
CA ALA A 716 16.51 -13.19 -36.00
C ALA A 716 16.50 -14.67 -36.41
N VAL A 717 17.45 -15.47 -35.91
CA VAL A 717 17.52 -16.92 -36.17
C VAL A 717 16.29 -17.65 -35.62
N VAL A 718 15.85 -17.34 -34.39
CA VAL A 718 14.74 -18.00 -33.70
C VAL A 718 13.38 -17.64 -34.30
N THR A 719 13.20 -16.40 -34.74
CA THR A 719 11.97 -15.97 -35.45
C THR A 719 11.97 -16.37 -36.93
N GLY A 720 13.08 -16.90 -37.46
CA GLY A 720 13.24 -17.23 -38.87
C GLY A 720 13.31 -15.99 -39.79
N GLN A 721 13.56 -14.81 -39.23
CA GLN A 721 13.55 -13.54 -39.95
C GLN A 721 14.97 -13.16 -40.36
N THR A 722 15.20 -12.91 -41.66
CA THR A 722 16.46 -12.31 -42.14
C THR A 722 16.55 -10.81 -41.89
N THR A 723 15.43 -10.18 -41.57
CA THR A 723 15.30 -8.73 -41.36
C THR A 723 14.29 -8.49 -40.23
N ILE A 724 14.65 -7.68 -39.24
CA ILE A 724 13.75 -7.23 -38.18
C ILE A 724 13.58 -5.71 -38.33
N PRO A 725 12.46 -5.23 -38.91
CA PRO A 725 12.33 -3.83 -39.35
C PRO A 725 12.21 -2.82 -38.21
N ARG A 726 12.07 -3.29 -36.95
CA ARG A 726 11.95 -2.45 -35.75
C ARG A 726 12.95 -2.87 -34.67
N ALA A 727 13.47 -1.91 -33.91
CA ALA A 727 14.20 -2.17 -32.66
C ALA A 727 13.82 -1.14 -31.58
N PHE A 728 13.86 -1.56 -30.31
CA PHE A 728 13.82 -0.63 -29.17
C PHE A 728 15.25 -0.23 -28.80
N LEU A 729 15.51 1.06 -28.64
CA LEU A 729 16.81 1.57 -28.20
C LEU A 729 16.69 2.18 -26.79
N ALA A 730 17.14 1.41 -25.81
CA ALA A 730 17.12 1.79 -24.40
C ALA A 730 18.53 2.02 -23.85
N ARG A 731 18.64 2.65 -22.68
CA ARG A 731 19.92 2.96 -22.06
C ARG A 731 20.54 1.77 -21.32
N GLY A 732 21.84 1.56 -21.53
CA GLY A 732 22.58 0.40 -21.03
C GLY A 732 23.20 0.55 -19.64
N ASP A 733 22.99 1.63 -18.88
CA ASP A 733 23.49 1.79 -17.50
C ASP A 733 22.39 2.01 -16.45
N LEU A 734 21.23 2.52 -16.85
CA LEU A 734 20.01 2.69 -16.05
C LEU A 734 18.81 2.22 -16.86
N TYR A 735 18.15 1.17 -16.37
CA TYR A 735 17.37 0.26 -17.24
C TYR A 735 15.85 0.29 -17.06
N ALA A 736 15.29 1.28 -16.35
CA ALA A 736 13.84 1.39 -16.17
C ALA A 736 13.10 1.44 -17.54
N ASP A 737 13.66 2.21 -18.47
CA ASP A 737 13.13 2.39 -19.83
C ASP A 737 13.23 1.10 -20.67
N ALA A 738 14.24 0.24 -20.39
CA ALA A 738 14.41 -1.08 -21.00
C ALA A 738 13.43 -2.13 -20.43
N LEU A 739 13.15 -2.07 -19.12
CA LEU A 739 12.15 -2.93 -18.47
C LEU A 739 10.75 -2.62 -19.00
N ALA A 740 10.39 -1.35 -19.18
CA ALA A 740 9.08 -0.94 -19.70
C ALA A 740 8.80 -1.47 -21.12
N VAL A 741 9.78 -1.48 -22.02
CA VAL A 741 9.62 -2.06 -23.38
C VAL A 741 9.71 -3.58 -23.43
N SER A 742 10.24 -4.23 -22.39
CA SER A 742 10.53 -5.67 -22.42
C SER A 742 9.33 -6.58 -22.74
N PRO A 743 8.07 -6.28 -22.36
CA PRO A 743 6.92 -7.08 -22.79
C PRO A 743 6.63 -6.92 -24.28
N ILE A 744 6.66 -5.69 -24.79
CA ILE A 744 6.38 -5.37 -26.18
C ILE A 744 7.43 -6.03 -27.07
N ALA A 745 8.70 -5.94 -26.66
CA ALA A 745 9.83 -6.60 -27.30
C ALA A 745 9.67 -8.13 -27.36
N ALA A 746 9.29 -8.75 -26.25
CA ALA A 746 9.07 -10.20 -26.13
C ALA A 746 7.83 -10.70 -26.90
N GLY A 747 6.72 -9.96 -26.88
CA GLY A 747 5.48 -10.35 -27.57
C GLY A 747 5.55 -10.23 -29.09
N ASN A 748 6.39 -9.33 -29.61
CA ASN A 748 6.47 -9.03 -31.05
C ASN A 748 7.76 -9.54 -31.72
N GLY A 749 8.66 -10.20 -30.98
CA GLY A 749 9.96 -10.66 -31.51
C GLY A 749 10.91 -9.51 -31.88
N VAL A 750 10.79 -8.36 -31.21
CA VAL A 750 11.57 -7.13 -31.49
C VAL A 750 12.74 -7.02 -30.51
N PRO A 751 13.98 -6.74 -30.95
CA PRO A 751 15.12 -6.66 -30.05
C PRO A 751 15.10 -5.40 -29.19
N VAL A 752 15.48 -5.56 -27.91
CA VAL A 752 15.92 -4.44 -27.07
C VAL A 752 17.43 -4.26 -27.25
N LEU A 753 17.83 -3.19 -27.92
CA LEU A 753 19.21 -2.80 -28.09
C LEU A 753 19.60 -1.72 -27.06
N LEU A 754 20.87 -1.70 -26.67
CA LEU A 754 21.38 -0.83 -25.61
C LEU A 754 22.28 0.29 -26.16
N THR A 755 22.24 1.47 -25.54
CA THR A 755 23.12 2.61 -25.83
C THR A 755 23.75 3.22 -24.57
N ARG A 756 24.86 3.96 -24.73
CA ARG A 756 25.38 4.87 -23.69
C ARG A 756 24.58 6.19 -23.75
N PRO A 757 24.52 7.00 -22.66
CA PRO A 757 23.66 8.18 -22.59
C PRO A 757 23.88 9.21 -23.71
N SER A 758 25.10 9.34 -24.22
CA SER A 758 25.50 10.37 -25.19
C SER A 758 26.20 9.82 -26.45
N THR A 759 26.35 8.50 -26.58
CA THR A 759 27.11 7.86 -27.68
C THR A 759 26.53 6.50 -28.05
N LEU A 760 26.20 6.32 -29.33
CA LEU A 760 25.78 5.03 -29.88
C LEU A 760 26.98 4.05 -29.92
N PRO A 761 26.92 2.86 -29.30
CA PRO A 761 27.98 1.85 -29.41
C PRO A 761 28.06 1.28 -30.83
N SER A 762 29.26 0.94 -31.30
CA SER A 762 29.45 0.34 -32.62
C SER A 762 28.75 -1.02 -32.77
N ALA A 763 28.69 -1.82 -31.70
CA ALA A 763 27.90 -3.06 -31.66
C ALA A 763 26.41 -2.81 -31.96
N THR A 764 25.87 -1.71 -31.43
CA THR A 764 24.46 -1.31 -31.60
C THR A 764 24.17 -0.86 -33.02
N SER A 765 25.03 -0.02 -33.62
CA SER A 765 24.89 0.38 -35.03
C SER A 765 25.12 -0.79 -36.00
N ILE A 766 26.01 -1.73 -35.67
CA ILE A 766 26.20 -2.95 -36.47
C ILE A 766 24.96 -3.84 -36.38
N ALA A 767 24.37 -4.01 -35.19
CA ALA A 767 23.14 -4.79 -35.01
C ALA A 767 21.99 -4.24 -35.87
N LEU A 768 21.69 -2.94 -35.76
CA LEU A 768 20.66 -2.25 -36.55
C LEU A 768 20.86 -2.44 -38.06
N ALA A 769 22.10 -2.30 -38.55
CA ALA A 769 22.41 -2.50 -39.96
C ALA A 769 22.37 -3.97 -40.39
N SER A 770 22.71 -4.92 -39.51
CA SER A 770 22.69 -6.36 -39.81
C SER A 770 21.29 -6.99 -39.80
N LEU A 771 20.28 -6.26 -39.33
CA LEU A 771 18.89 -6.68 -39.23
C LEU A 771 17.99 -5.93 -40.23
N ASP A 772 18.55 -5.09 -41.09
CA ASP A 772 17.81 -4.14 -41.96
C ASP A 772 16.70 -3.37 -41.20
N THR A 773 17.02 -2.90 -39.98
CA THR A 773 16.05 -2.20 -39.12
C THR A 773 15.71 -0.81 -39.67
N THR A 774 14.46 -0.62 -40.10
CA THR A 774 13.94 0.64 -40.67
C THR A 774 13.31 1.61 -39.66
N GLU A 775 13.03 1.16 -38.44
CA GLU A 775 12.38 1.95 -37.38
C GLU A 775 13.05 1.70 -36.02
N VAL A 776 13.49 2.77 -35.36
CA VAL A 776 14.07 2.69 -34.01
C VAL A 776 13.26 3.52 -33.02
N VAL A 777 12.65 2.83 -32.06
CA VAL A 777 11.93 3.45 -30.95
C VAL A 777 12.90 3.71 -29.81
N VAL A 778 13.34 4.95 -29.69
CA VAL A 778 14.24 5.42 -28.61
C VAL A 778 13.40 5.61 -27.35
N THR A 779 13.71 4.91 -26.26
CA THR A 779 12.95 5.03 -25.01
C THR A 779 13.68 5.78 -23.90
N GLY A 780 12.95 6.69 -23.26
CA GLY A 780 13.49 7.66 -22.31
C GLY A 780 13.75 9.04 -22.91
N SER A 781 13.75 10.06 -22.06
CA SER A 781 13.88 11.46 -22.46
C SER A 781 15.27 11.82 -23.02
N THR A 782 15.44 13.04 -23.53
CA THR A 782 16.74 13.56 -23.98
C THR A 782 17.77 13.68 -22.86
N ALA A 783 17.36 13.67 -21.59
CA ALA A 783 18.24 13.56 -20.43
C ALA A 783 18.68 12.11 -20.13
N ALA A 784 17.95 11.10 -20.64
CA ALA A 784 18.33 9.69 -20.55
C ALA A 784 19.18 9.27 -21.77
N ILE A 785 18.69 9.53 -22.98
CA ILE A 785 19.37 9.25 -24.24
C ILE A 785 19.43 10.54 -25.05
N ALA A 786 20.60 11.17 -25.08
CA ALA A 786 20.82 12.49 -25.67
C ALA A 786 20.54 12.51 -27.17
N THR A 787 20.24 13.71 -27.69
CA THR A 787 19.99 13.94 -29.13
C THR A 787 21.15 13.47 -30.01
N SER A 788 22.40 13.49 -29.52
CA SER A 788 23.56 12.96 -30.23
C SER A 788 23.46 11.46 -30.57
N VAL A 789 22.78 10.67 -29.73
CA VAL A 789 22.51 9.25 -30.02
C VAL A 789 21.41 9.12 -31.07
N ALA A 790 20.33 9.90 -30.93
CA ALA A 790 19.22 9.88 -31.88
C ALA A 790 19.69 10.30 -33.28
N SER A 791 20.47 11.38 -33.41
CA SER A 791 21.07 11.81 -34.68
C SER A 791 22.10 10.83 -35.25
N ALA A 792 22.73 9.99 -34.41
CA ALA A 792 23.62 8.94 -34.89
C ALA A 792 22.86 7.73 -35.47
N VAL A 793 21.60 7.52 -35.06
CA VAL A 793 20.69 6.51 -35.63
C VAL A 793 19.97 7.07 -36.87
N ASP A 794 19.48 8.30 -36.81
CA ASP A 794 18.81 9.03 -37.91
C ASP A 794 19.75 9.24 -39.13
N ALA A 795 21.06 9.26 -38.91
CA ALA A 795 22.07 9.28 -39.97
C ALA A 795 22.31 7.90 -40.64
N MET A 796 21.66 6.82 -40.20
CA MET A 796 21.78 5.50 -40.81
C MET A 796 20.82 5.37 -42.01
N PRO A 797 21.25 4.84 -43.17
CA PRO A 797 20.42 4.80 -44.37
C PRO A 797 19.11 4.02 -44.18
N GLY A 798 17.98 4.66 -44.45
CA GLY A 798 16.65 4.03 -44.38
C GLY A 798 16.08 3.85 -42.97
N VAL A 799 16.77 4.33 -41.93
CA VAL A 799 16.30 4.25 -40.55
C VAL A 799 15.49 5.49 -40.19
N SER A 800 14.29 5.27 -39.65
CA SER A 800 13.44 6.30 -39.05
C SER A 800 13.49 6.21 -37.52
N ILE A 801 13.39 7.34 -36.83
CA ILE A 801 13.38 7.38 -35.36
C ILE A 801 12.04 7.88 -34.79
N VAL A 802 11.56 7.20 -33.76
CA VAL A 802 10.46 7.63 -32.89
C VAL A 802 11.00 7.68 -31.46
N ARG A 803 10.50 8.58 -30.61
CA ARG A 803 10.88 8.62 -29.19
C ARG A 803 9.66 8.52 -28.28
N TRP A 804 9.66 7.54 -27.38
CA TRP A 804 8.68 7.41 -26.32
C TRP A 804 9.32 7.79 -24.99
N ALA A 805 8.84 8.88 -24.38
CA ALA A 805 9.46 9.48 -23.20
C ALA A 805 8.46 10.32 -22.40
N GLY A 806 8.61 10.32 -21.08
CA GLY A 806 8.03 11.29 -20.16
C GLY A 806 9.09 12.15 -19.47
N GLY A 807 8.67 12.96 -18.51
CA GLY A 807 9.56 13.74 -17.64
C GLY A 807 10.42 12.86 -16.73
N ASP A 808 9.90 11.70 -16.31
CA ASP A 808 10.66 10.68 -15.56
C ASP A 808 10.45 9.25 -16.08
N ARG A 809 10.93 8.26 -15.31
CA ARG A 809 10.86 6.82 -15.64
C ARG A 809 9.46 6.23 -15.54
N TYR A 810 8.60 6.78 -14.68
CA TYR A 810 7.23 6.33 -14.49
C TYR A 810 6.34 6.86 -15.62
N GLU A 811 6.50 8.13 -15.97
CA GLU A 811 5.87 8.72 -17.15
C GLU A 811 6.37 8.08 -18.45
N THR A 812 7.67 7.78 -18.56
CA THR A 812 8.20 7.05 -19.73
C THR A 812 7.58 5.65 -19.86
N ALA A 813 7.45 4.90 -18.76
CA ALA A 813 6.78 3.59 -18.79
C ALA A 813 5.28 3.71 -19.16
N ALA A 814 4.61 4.74 -18.67
CA ALA A 814 3.22 5.04 -19.04
C ALA A 814 3.07 5.41 -20.53
N GLN A 815 4.02 6.16 -21.10
CA GLN A 815 4.01 6.45 -22.55
C GLN A 815 4.26 5.17 -23.36
N VAL A 816 5.25 4.35 -22.98
CA VAL A 816 5.51 3.04 -23.63
C VAL A 816 4.24 2.16 -23.64
N ALA A 817 3.51 2.12 -22.52
CA ALA A 817 2.24 1.39 -22.43
C ALA A 817 1.17 1.95 -23.39
N ARG A 818 0.91 3.26 -23.35
CA ARG A 818 -0.12 3.90 -24.21
C ARG A 818 0.19 3.76 -25.69
N GLU A 819 1.42 4.01 -26.11
CA GLU A 819 1.84 3.96 -27.51
C GLU A 819 1.80 2.51 -28.03
N SER A 820 2.30 1.53 -27.28
CA SER A 820 2.27 0.13 -27.69
C SER A 820 0.85 -0.44 -27.82
N ILE A 821 -0.08 0.01 -26.98
CA ILE A 821 -1.51 -0.34 -27.10
C ILE A 821 -2.14 0.40 -28.30
N ALA A 822 -1.87 1.69 -28.49
CA ALA A 822 -2.36 2.47 -29.64
C ALA A 822 -1.87 1.93 -31.00
N HIS A 823 -0.66 1.37 -31.04
CA HIS A 823 -0.11 0.69 -32.23
C HIS A 823 -0.52 -0.79 -32.35
N GLY A 824 -1.24 -1.35 -31.38
CA GLY A 824 -1.66 -2.76 -31.37
C GLY A 824 -0.53 -3.78 -31.17
N TRP A 825 0.60 -3.36 -30.58
CA TRP A 825 1.73 -4.23 -30.22
C TRP A 825 1.59 -4.80 -28.79
N ALA A 826 0.64 -4.29 -28.02
CA ALA A 826 0.21 -4.78 -26.72
C ALA A 826 -1.31 -4.55 -26.55
N THR A 827 -1.91 -5.15 -25.53
CA THR A 827 -3.30 -4.92 -25.12
C THR A 827 -3.36 -4.39 -23.69
N SER A 828 -4.53 -3.93 -23.25
CA SER A 828 -4.80 -3.59 -21.84
C SER A 828 -5.36 -4.78 -21.03
N ASP A 829 -5.25 -6.02 -21.54
CA ASP A 829 -5.76 -7.22 -20.86
C ASP A 829 -4.93 -7.63 -19.63
N TYR A 830 -3.75 -7.03 -19.42
CA TYR A 830 -2.85 -7.33 -18.32
C TYR A 830 -1.88 -6.19 -18.01
N PHE A 831 -1.75 -5.82 -16.73
CA PHE A 831 -0.75 -4.84 -16.26
C PHE A 831 0.22 -5.45 -15.25
N GLY A 832 1.50 -5.60 -15.64
CA GLY A 832 2.57 -5.85 -14.68
C GLY A 832 2.98 -4.56 -13.97
N VAL A 833 3.15 -4.58 -12.64
CA VAL A 833 3.55 -3.40 -11.85
C VAL A 833 4.85 -3.68 -11.11
N ALA A 834 5.89 -2.88 -11.41
CA ALA A 834 7.24 -3.06 -10.88
C ALA A 834 7.82 -1.77 -10.29
N THR A 835 8.70 -1.89 -9.30
CA THR A 835 9.41 -0.72 -8.75
C THR A 835 10.39 -0.12 -9.76
N GLY A 836 10.34 1.18 -10.01
CA GLY A 836 11.29 1.86 -10.90
C GLY A 836 12.69 2.05 -10.30
N ASN A 837 12.91 1.68 -9.04
CA ASN A 837 14.16 1.98 -8.31
C ASN A 837 15.19 0.84 -8.38
N ASN A 838 14.77 -0.40 -8.08
CA ASN A 838 15.62 -1.58 -8.08
C ASN A 838 14.76 -2.83 -8.34
N PHE A 839 14.83 -3.36 -9.55
CA PHE A 839 13.81 -4.24 -10.14
C PHE A 839 14.29 -5.65 -10.55
N PRO A 840 15.17 -6.34 -9.78
CA PRO A 840 15.59 -7.70 -10.14
C PRO A 840 14.41 -8.69 -10.17
N ASP A 841 13.44 -8.47 -9.28
CA ASP A 841 12.18 -9.20 -9.18
C ASP A 841 11.23 -9.00 -10.38
N ALA A 842 11.47 -8.00 -11.24
CA ALA A 842 10.64 -7.73 -12.41
C ALA A 842 11.26 -8.21 -13.74
N LEU A 843 12.47 -8.78 -13.72
CA LEU A 843 13.20 -9.15 -14.95
C LEU A 843 12.46 -10.24 -15.75
N GLY A 844 11.94 -11.28 -15.08
CA GLY A 844 11.07 -12.28 -15.73
C GLY A 844 9.67 -11.74 -16.06
N GLY A 845 9.29 -10.61 -15.46
CA GLY A 845 8.02 -9.92 -15.66
C GLY A 845 7.79 -9.43 -17.09
N GLY A 846 8.85 -9.13 -17.84
CA GLY A 846 8.76 -8.79 -19.27
C GLY A 846 8.14 -9.93 -20.09
N ALA A 847 8.71 -11.14 -19.97
CA ALA A 847 8.21 -12.33 -20.64
C ALA A 847 6.82 -12.77 -20.12
N LEU A 848 6.53 -12.54 -18.83
CA LEU A 848 5.21 -12.82 -18.25
C LEU A 848 4.12 -11.88 -18.78
N ALA A 849 4.36 -10.56 -18.83
CA ALA A 849 3.40 -9.62 -19.38
C ALA A 849 3.16 -9.87 -20.88
N ALA A 850 4.23 -10.12 -21.64
CA ALA A 850 4.16 -10.50 -23.06
C ALA A 850 3.30 -11.75 -23.31
N ARG A 851 3.35 -12.73 -22.40
CA ARG A 851 2.55 -13.96 -22.47
C ARG A 851 1.04 -13.71 -22.41
N TYR A 852 0.60 -12.58 -21.85
CA TYR A 852 -0.78 -12.11 -21.84
C TYR A 852 -1.04 -10.93 -22.81
N GLY A 853 -0.07 -10.58 -23.66
CA GLY A 853 -0.14 -9.39 -24.53
C GLY A 853 -0.01 -8.04 -23.80
N GLY A 854 0.17 -8.05 -22.47
CA GLY A 854 0.11 -6.88 -21.62
C GLY A 854 1.41 -6.08 -21.51
N VAL A 855 1.37 -5.04 -20.68
CA VAL A 855 2.43 -4.03 -20.51
C VAL A 855 3.01 -4.03 -19.09
N VAL A 856 4.17 -3.39 -18.89
CA VAL A 856 4.79 -3.21 -17.57
C VAL A 856 4.87 -1.73 -17.20
N LEU A 857 4.18 -1.38 -16.11
CA LEU A 857 4.14 -0.05 -15.52
C LEU A 857 5.08 0.06 -14.32
N LEU A 858 5.63 1.25 -14.11
CA LEU A 858 6.62 1.51 -13.06
C LEU A 858 6.07 2.36 -11.93
N THR A 859 6.46 2.01 -10.70
CA THR A 859 5.99 2.63 -9.45
C THR A 859 7.13 2.96 -8.48
N LYS A 860 6.90 3.79 -7.46
CA LYS A 860 7.80 3.86 -6.30
C LYS A 860 7.58 2.61 -5.41
N PRO A 861 8.55 2.19 -4.57
CA PRO A 861 8.35 1.06 -3.66
C PRO A 861 7.18 1.25 -2.68
N THR A 862 6.88 2.49 -2.30
CA THR A 862 5.94 2.83 -1.21
C THR A 862 4.70 3.61 -1.64
N SER A 863 4.57 3.97 -2.93
CA SER A 863 3.41 4.70 -3.47
C SER A 863 3.26 4.45 -4.97
N LEU A 864 2.02 4.29 -5.44
CA LEU A 864 1.69 4.13 -6.84
C LEU A 864 2.04 5.41 -7.60
N SER A 865 2.73 5.30 -8.75
CA SER A 865 3.01 6.48 -9.55
C SER A 865 1.70 7.02 -10.18
N PRO A 866 1.47 8.34 -10.21
CA PRO A 866 0.29 8.91 -10.87
C PRO A 866 0.19 8.49 -12.34
N ALA A 867 1.34 8.34 -13.01
CA ALA A 867 1.44 7.84 -14.38
C ALA A 867 0.94 6.39 -14.52
N ALA A 868 1.33 5.47 -13.62
CA ALA A 868 0.82 4.10 -13.64
C ALA A 868 -0.66 4.02 -13.26
N ARG A 869 -1.09 4.78 -12.25
CA ARG A 869 -2.51 4.87 -11.84
C ARG A 869 -3.38 5.31 -13.03
N SER A 870 -2.96 6.36 -13.74
CA SER A 870 -3.66 6.89 -14.90
C SER A 870 -3.69 5.90 -16.09
N VAL A 871 -2.62 5.14 -16.36
CA VAL A 871 -2.72 4.12 -17.43
C VAL A 871 -3.73 3.02 -17.08
N ILE A 872 -3.77 2.60 -15.83
CA ILE A 872 -4.73 1.56 -15.40
C ILE A 872 -6.16 2.11 -15.43
N SER A 873 -6.42 3.34 -14.95
CA SER A 873 -7.78 3.93 -15.01
C SER A 873 -8.26 4.24 -16.42
N ASP A 874 -7.36 4.66 -17.32
CA ASP A 874 -7.76 5.12 -18.65
C ASP A 874 -7.92 3.98 -19.67
N LEU A 875 -7.20 2.86 -19.48
CA LEU A 875 -7.15 1.74 -20.43
C LEU A 875 -7.66 0.42 -19.87
N GLY A 876 -7.77 0.29 -18.54
CA GLY A 876 -8.39 -0.86 -17.90
C GLY A 876 -9.91 -0.83 -18.06
N TYR A 877 -10.47 -1.98 -18.42
CA TYR A 877 -11.91 -2.23 -18.29
C TYR A 877 -12.15 -3.02 -17.00
N ASP A 878 -13.42 -3.15 -16.61
CA ASP A 878 -13.84 -3.93 -15.44
C ASP A 878 -13.12 -5.29 -15.37
N THR A 879 -12.53 -5.57 -14.21
CA THR A 879 -11.82 -6.82 -13.85
C THR A 879 -10.43 -7.10 -14.46
N VAL A 880 -9.80 -6.17 -15.20
CA VAL A 880 -8.43 -6.39 -15.74
C VAL A 880 -7.44 -6.90 -14.67
N PRO A 881 -6.70 -8.00 -14.93
CA PRO A 881 -5.63 -8.48 -14.08
C PRO A 881 -4.45 -7.50 -13.94
N VAL A 882 -4.10 -7.21 -12.69
CA VAL A 882 -2.90 -6.44 -12.34
C VAL A 882 -1.97 -7.35 -11.52
N ALA A 883 -0.69 -7.41 -11.88
CA ALA A 883 0.29 -8.29 -11.24
C ALA A 883 1.46 -7.48 -10.67
N ILE A 884 1.55 -7.41 -9.34
CA ILE A 884 2.69 -6.79 -8.65
C ILE A 884 3.88 -7.75 -8.70
N TYR A 885 5.04 -7.26 -9.16
CA TYR A 885 6.27 -8.04 -9.24
C TYR A 885 7.20 -7.77 -8.05
N GLY A 886 7.39 -8.81 -7.23
CA GLY A 886 8.20 -8.77 -6.02
C GLY A 886 7.39 -8.66 -4.73
N SER A 887 8.09 -8.86 -3.61
CA SER A 887 7.49 -8.89 -2.27
C SER A 887 7.11 -7.51 -1.75
N THR A 888 6.45 -7.47 -0.59
CA THR A 888 6.10 -6.22 0.13
C THR A 888 7.30 -5.37 0.51
N GLY A 889 8.52 -5.93 0.53
CA GLY A 889 9.77 -5.17 0.67
C GLY A 889 10.31 -4.53 -0.62
N VAL A 890 9.69 -4.83 -1.78
CA VAL A 890 10.08 -4.35 -3.12
C VAL A 890 9.01 -3.41 -3.70
N VAL A 891 7.74 -3.79 -3.54
CA VAL A 891 6.55 -2.97 -3.81
C VAL A 891 5.57 -3.21 -2.66
N SER A 892 5.33 -2.21 -1.82
CA SER A 892 4.62 -2.36 -0.53
C SER A 892 3.15 -2.77 -0.66
N SER A 893 2.54 -3.15 0.46
CA SER A 893 1.08 -3.33 0.54
C SER A 893 0.32 -2.01 0.28
N SER A 894 0.90 -0.84 0.59
CA SER A 894 0.27 0.45 0.30
C SER A 894 0.01 0.64 -1.21
N VAL A 895 0.98 0.28 -2.06
CA VAL A 895 0.82 0.28 -3.53
C VAL A 895 -0.26 -0.72 -3.97
N GLU A 896 -0.36 -1.87 -3.29
CA GLU A 896 -1.40 -2.86 -3.57
C GLU A 896 -2.80 -2.35 -3.24
N GLY A 897 -2.96 -1.64 -2.12
CA GLY A 897 -4.21 -0.95 -1.77
C GLY A 897 -4.54 0.17 -2.75
N GLU A 898 -3.56 0.97 -3.16
CA GLU A 898 -3.75 1.99 -4.21
C GLU A 898 -4.22 1.41 -5.54
N LEU A 899 -3.71 0.22 -5.93
CA LEU A 899 -4.17 -0.49 -7.12
C LEU A 899 -5.61 -1.02 -6.94
N ARG A 900 -5.91 -1.68 -5.81
CA ARG A 900 -7.26 -2.18 -5.49
C ARG A 900 -8.31 -1.07 -5.32
N ARG A 901 -7.87 0.18 -5.08
CA ARG A 901 -8.70 1.39 -4.98
C ARG A 901 -8.97 2.07 -6.33
N ILE A 902 -8.41 1.60 -7.45
CA ILE A 902 -8.74 2.13 -8.78
C ILE A 902 -10.15 1.70 -9.17
N ARG A 903 -11.04 2.69 -9.39
CA ARG A 903 -12.33 2.51 -10.07
C ARG A 903 -12.16 2.68 -11.58
N TYR A 904 -13.11 2.10 -12.30
CA TYR A 904 -13.39 2.35 -13.72
C TYR A 904 -14.67 3.20 -13.88
#